data_AF-A0A7J7H634-F1
#
_entry.id   AF-A0A7J7H634-F1
#
_cell.length_a   1.000
_cell.length_b   1.000
_cell.length_c   1.000
_cell.angle_alpha   90.00
_cell.angle_beta   90.00
_cell.angle_gamma   90.00
#
_symmetry.space_group_name_H-M   'P 1'
#
loop_
_entity.id
_entity.type
_entity.pdbx_description
1 polymer ?
#
loop_
_entity_poly.entity_id
_entity_poly.type
_entity_poly.pdbx_seq_one_letter_code
_entity_poly.pdbx_strand_id
1 'polypeptide(L)'
;MKSMANSKLFSVLFIQLTLVLVLLDLANAQGLKLGFYSSSCPSAEAITKKITTKFISHTPSFAPKLLRMHFHDCFVRGCEASVLLNSTTNNQAEKAAIPNLSLNGFQIIDAVKAALEKKCPGVVSCADILALVARDAVSVIKGPFWPVPTGRRDGTISLASEVLTNLPFPTFNITQLESSFASKGLNVKDLVVLSGVLPQVVALEFSAGELPQVVVMEYSRPVWFCLFSSSGGHTIGISHCPSFTNRLYNFTGKGDTDPTMNQNYIAQLKKKCKPGDATTIVEMDPGSSKTFDTDYYTVVSKRRGLFQSDAALLTDNTTNAYVQLQKTPKGSTFLKDFADSMKQIHITCLWSMKSMANSKLFSVLFLQLTLVLVLLDLANAQGLKLGFYSSSCPSAEAITKKITKKFISHTPSFAPKLLRMHFHDCFVRGCEASVLLNSTTNNQAEKTAIPNLSLNGFQIIDAVKAALEKKCPGIVSCADILALVARDAVSVIKGPFWPVPTGRRDGRISLVSEVLTNLPFPTFNITQLKSSFASKGLNVQDLAVLSGGHTIGISHCPSFTKRLYNFTGKGDTDPTLDTKYIVHLKKKCKPGDRTTPVPMDPTPKKFDIGYYTNVEKHRGLFQSDAALLTDSTTSAYIQLQKTPKRSTFLKDFANSMVKMGQIGVLTGNSGEIRKICSRIN
;
A
#
# COMPACT_ATOMS: atom_id res chain seq x y z
N MET A 1 -56.35 19.56 30.44
CA MET A 1 -55.05 19.19 29.85
C MET A 1 -54.71 19.83 28.48
N LYS A 2 -55.44 20.83 27.95
CA LYS A 2 -55.09 21.49 26.65
C LYS A 2 -54.26 22.79 26.74
N SER A 3 -54.04 23.36 27.93
CA SER A 3 -53.31 24.63 28.10
C SER A 3 -51.78 24.47 28.25
N MET A 4 -51.29 23.39 28.88
CA MET A 4 -49.85 23.19 29.15
C MET A 4 -48.99 22.82 27.93
N ALA A 5 -49.59 22.57 26.76
CA ALA A 5 -48.83 22.19 25.55
C ALA A 5 -48.13 23.40 24.89
N ASN A 6 -48.73 24.60 24.95
CA ASN A 6 -48.25 25.76 24.20
C ASN A 6 -47.01 26.43 24.80
N SER A 7 -46.84 26.41 26.14
CA SER A 7 -45.67 27.05 26.77
C SER A 7 -44.37 26.29 26.48
N LYS A 8 -44.40 24.95 26.51
CA LYS A 8 -43.24 24.11 26.15
C LYS A 8 -42.85 24.28 24.67
N LEU A 9 -43.82 24.43 23.78
CA LEU A 9 -43.54 24.65 22.36
C LEU A 9 -42.83 25.98 22.12
N PHE A 10 -43.29 27.06 22.76
CA PHE A 10 -42.64 28.38 22.70
C PHE A 10 -41.23 28.37 23.27
N SER A 11 -40.99 27.71 24.41
CA SER A 11 -39.65 27.60 25.00
C SER A 11 -38.66 26.87 24.08
N VAL A 12 -39.10 25.79 23.42
CA VAL A 12 -38.25 25.04 22.47
C VAL A 12 -37.95 25.86 21.21
N LEU A 13 -38.94 26.56 20.66
CA LEU A 13 -38.77 27.45 19.51
C LEU A 13 -37.79 28.60 19.79
N PHE A 14 -37.85 29.20 20.99
CA PHE A 14 -36.95 30.29 21.36
C PHE A 14 -35.50 29.81 21.52
N ILE A 15 -35.30 28.66 22.18
CA ILE A 15 -33.98 28.02 22.32
C ILE A 15 -33.41 27.64 20.95
N GLN A 16 -34.22 27.08 20.05
CA GLN A 16 -33.80 26.76 18.68
C GLN A 16 -33.41 28.01 17.90
N LEU A 17 -34.15 29.11 18.00
CA LEU A 17 -33.83 30.35 17.29
C LEU A 17 -32.49 30.95 17.77
N THR A 18 -32.23 30.93 19.09
CA THR A 18 -30.93 31.34 19.64
C THR A 18 -29.79 30.41 19.22
N LEU A 19 -30.03 29.09 19.13
CA LEU A 19 -29.01 28.14 18.69
C LEU A 19 -28.69 28.28 17.20
N VAL A 20 -29.69 28.58 16.37
CA VAL A 20 -29.51 28.85 14.92
C VAL A 20 -28.66 30.10 14.69
N LEU A 21 -28.88 31.16 15.46
CA LEU A 21 -28.03 32.37 15.38
C LEU A 21 -26.58 32.09 15.80
N VAL A 22 -26.36 31.29 16.84
CA VAL A 22 -25.00 30.89 17.28
C VAL A 22 -24.32 29.93 16.28
N LEU A 23 -25.07 29.11 15.55
CA LEU A 23 -24.53 28.17 14.56
C LEU A 23 -24.24 28.81 13.19
N LEU A 24 -24.87 29.95 12.87
CA LEU A 24 -24.61 30.67 11.62
C LEU A 24 -23.19 31.27 11.54
N ASP A 25 -22.57 31.59 12.67
CA ASP A 25 -21.19 32.13 12.72
C ASP A 25 -20.09 31.07 12.55
N LEU A 26 -20.41 29.77 12.61
CA LEU A 26 -19.40 28.68 12.60
C LEU A 26 -19.28 27.94 11.25
N ALA A 27 -20.14 28.22 10.28
CA ALA A 27 -20.23 27.48 9.02
C ALA A 27 -19.47 28.13 7.83
N ASN A 28 -18.16 28.39 7.98
CA ASN A 28 -17.33 29.00 6.92
C ASN A 28 -16.21 28.06 6.41
N ALA A 29 -16.58 26.85 5.99
CA ALA A 29 -15.69 25.92 5.30
C ALA A 29 -15.56 26.30 3.81
N GLN A 30 -14.76 27.33 3.52
CA GLN A 30 -14.43 27.73 2.16
C GLN A 30 -13.43 26.72 1.56
N GLY A 31 -13.77 26.15 0.39
CA GLY A 31 -12.86 25.28 -0.35
C GLY A 31 -11.64 26.03 -0.91
N LEU A 32 -10.68 25.29 -1.47
CA LEU A 32 -9.44 25.88 -2.00
C LEU A 32 -9.73 26.99 -3.02
N LYS A 33 -9.13 28.17 -2.80
CA LYS A 33 -9.27 29.33 -3.69
C LYS A 33 -8.00 30.16 -3.72
N LEU A 34 -7.83 30.95 -4.78
CA LEU A 34 -6.77 31.96 -4.83
C LEU A 34 -7.10 33.09 -3.85
N GLY A 35 -6.08 33.60 -3.15
CA GLY A 35 -6.28 34.61 -2.12
C GLY A 35 -7.09 34.11 -0.91
N PHE A 36 -7.03 32.82 -0.54
CA PHE A 36 -7.70 32.32 0.67
C PHE A 36 -7.28 33.10 1.92
N TYR A 37 -6.00 33.43 2.03
CA TYR A 37 -5.43 34.20 3.12
C TYR A 37 -5.50 35.73 2.93
N SER A 38 -6.11 36.26 1.86
CA SER A 38 -6.08 37.70 1.56
C SER A 38 -6.72 38.60 2.62
N SER A 39 -7.58 38.06 3.50
CA SER A 39 -8.11 38.77 4.67
C SER A 39 -7.48 38.31 5.99
N SER A 40 -7.29 37.01 6.19
CA SER A 40 -6.84 36.42 7.46
C SER A 40 -5.32 36.44 7.67
N CYS A 41 -4.52 36.42 6.60
CA CYS A 41 -3.09 36.69 6.64
C CYS A 41 -2.60 37.27 5.30
N PRO A 42 -2.83 38.57 5.02
CA PRO A 42 -2.54 39.17 3.71
C PRO A 42 -1.06 39.08 3.28
N SER A 43 -0.15 38.95 4.26
CA SER A 43 1.29 38.80 4.02
C SER A 43 1.74 37.35 3.73
N ALA A 44 0.85 36.36 3.75
CA ALA A 44 1.21 34.93 3.73
C ALA A 44 2.09 34.56 2.53
N GLU A 45 1.61 34.76 1.31
CA GLU A 45 2.37 34.43 0.10
C GLU A 45 3.64 35.27 -0.05
N ALA A 46 3.64 36.53 0.40
CA ALA A 46 4.81 37.41 0.33
C ALA A 46 5.92 36.95 1.28
N ILE A 47 5.58 36.51 2.49
CA ILE A 47 6.52 35.95 3.48
C ILE A 47 7.09 34.62 2.96
N THR A 48 6.22 33.72 2.49
CA THR A 48 6.63 32.43 1.92
C THR A 48 7.59 32.61 0.75
N LYS A 49 7.24 33.47 -0.22
CA LYS A 49 8.10 33.78 -1.36
C LYS A 49 9.43 34.37 -0.93
N LYS A 50 9.45 35.38 -0.05
CA LYS A 50 10.67 36.05 0.44
C LYS A 50 11.66 35.06 1.07
N ILE A 51 11.16 34.17 1.94
CA ILE A 51 12.01 33.20 2.64
C ILE A 51 12.48 32.11 1.66
N THR A 52 11.58 31.61 0.82
CA THR A 52 11.93 30.60 -0.21
C THR A 52 13.01 31.14 -1.14
N THR A 53 12.83 32.34 -1.71
CA THR A 53 13.85 33.01 -2.53
C THR A 53 15.18 33.13 -1.80
N LYS A 54 15.19 33.56 -0.52
CA LYS A 54 16.43 33.63 0.27
C LYS A 54 17.16 32.28 0.30
N PHE A 55 16.48 31.18 0.60
CA PHE A 55 17.13 29.86 0.65
C PHE A 55 17.57 29.35 -0.73
N ILE A 56 16.71 29.49 -1.76
CA ILE A 56 17.02 28.96 -3.10
C ILE A 56 18.12 29.76 -3.80
N SER A 57 18.20 31.09 -3.62
CA SER A 57 19.28 31.90 -4.19
C SER A 57 20.66 31.54 -3.60
N HIS A 58 20.74 31.11 -2.35
CA HIS A 58 21.99 30.62 -1.74
C HIS A 58 22.27 29.15 -2.04
N THR A 59 21.23 28.33 -2.23
CA THR A 59 21.38 26.90 -2.50
C THR A 59 20.30 26.42 -3.47
N PRO A 60 20.52 26.58 -4.79
CA PRO A 60 19.54 26.21 -5.81
C PRO A 60 19.14 24.73 -5.79
N SER A 61 20.01 23.86 -5.26
CA SER A 61 19.73 22.42 -5.12
C SER A 61 18.61 22.06 -4.13
N PHE A 62 18.05 23.02 -3.38
CA PHE A 62 16.83 22.80 -2.61
C PHE A 62 15.57 22.83 -3.48
N ALA A 63 15.55 23.53 -4.61
CA ALA A 63 14.35 23.63 -5.45
C ALA A 63 13.80 22.27 -5.93
N PRO A 64 14.61 21.35 -6.51
CA PRO A 64 14.13 20.01 -6.83
C PRO A 64 13.71 19.19 -5.60
N LYS A 65 14.35 19.40 -4.44
CA LYS A 65 14.05 18.65 -3.21
C LYS A 65 12.71 19.07 -2.60
N LEU A 66 12.39 20.36 -2.64
CA LEU A 66 11.09 20.91 -2.23
C LEU A 66 9.97 20.49 -3.19
N LEU A 67 10.21 20.54 -4.51
CA LEU A 67 9.26 20.06 -5.51
C LEU A 67 8.94 18.58 -5.32
N ARG A 68 9.97 17.74 -5.12
CA ARG A 68 9.82 16.33 -4.78
C ARG A 68 9.06 16.12 -3.47
N MET A 69 9.38 16.86 -2.41
CA MET A 69 8.67 16.74 -1.12
C MET A 69 7.17 17.03 -1.28
N HIS A 70 6.81 18.05 -2.06
CA HIS A 70 5.42 18.34 -2.40
C HIS A 70 4.77 17.26 -3.27
N PHE A 71 5.46 16.73 -4.29
CA PHE A 71 4.98 15.61 -5.09
C PHE A 71 4.67 14.38 -4.22
N HIS A 72 5.57 14.06 -3.27
CA HIS A 72 5.40 12.92 -2.37
C HIS A 72 4.15 13.08 -1.49
N ASP A 73 4.03 14.22 -0.81
CA ASP A 73 2.88 14.57 0.04
C ASP A 73 1.55 14.49 -0.73
N CYS A 74 1.55 14.98 -1.97
CA CYS A 74 0.40 14.91 -2.87
C CYS A 74 0.05 13.49 -3.31
N PHE A 75 1.04 12.65 -3.60
CA PHE A 75 0.77 11.28 -4.05
C PHE A 75 0.35 10.36 -2.91
N VAL A 76 0.82 10.54 -1.66
CA VAL A 76 0.46 9.63 -0.56
C VAL A 76 -0.95 9.91 -0.04
N ARG A 77 -1.20 11.07 0.58
CA ARG A 77 -2.50 11.41 1.23
C ARG A 77 -3.24 12.61 0.63
N GLY A 78 -2.71 13.24 -0.41
CA GLY A 78 -3.41 14.33 -1.11
C GLY A 78 -3.04 15.73 -0.61
N CYS A 79 -1.75 16.01 -0.50
CA CYS A 79 -1.18 17.35 -0.29
C CYS A 79 -1.48 17.95 1.10
N GLU A 80 -1.68 17.12 2.14
CA GLU A 80 -2.05 17.57 3.49
C GLU A 80 -0.86 17.81 4.44
N ALA A 81 0.37 17.93 3.93
CA ALA A 81 1.61 18.06 4.72
C ALA A 81 1.92 16.88 5.68
N SER A 82 1.29 15.72 5.49
CA SER A 82 1.57 14.50 6.24
C SER A 82 3.03 14.03 6.09
N VAL A 83 3.70 14.39 4.98
CA VAL A 83 5.14 14.13 4.76
C VAL A 83 6.05 14.88 5.74
N LEU A 84 5.57 15.95 6.38
CA LEU A 84 6.37 16.77 7.31
C LEU A 84 6.39 16.20 8.74
N LEU A 85 5.40 15.36 9.09
CA LEU A 85 5.24 14.80 10.42
C LEU A 85 6.39 13.85 10.78
N ASN A 86 6.85 13.92 12.03
CA ASN A 86 7.89 13.04 12.56
C ASN A 86 7.27 11.73 13.07
N SER A 87 8.07 10.65 13.09
CA SER A 87 7.67 9.39 13.70
C SER A 87 7.47 9.53 15.21
N THR A 88 6.56 8.74 15.78
CA THR A 88 6.33 8.60 17.22
C THR A 88 6.70 7.18 17.67
N THR A 89 6.75 6.93 18.97
CA THR A 89 7.08 5.60 19.54
C THR A 89 6.22 4.45 18.99
N ASN A 90 4.98 4.75 18.59
CA ASN A 90 4.01 3.77 18.10
C ASN A 90 3.73 3.87 16.59
N ASN A 91 4.37 4.79 15.86
CA ASN A 91 4.10 5.01 14.44
C ASN A 91 5.33 5.53 13.67
N GLN A 92 5.71 4.85 12.60
CA GLN A 92 6.69 5.34 11.64
C GLN A 92 5.99 6.26 10.63
N ALA A 93 6.29 7.55 10.66
CA ALA A 93 5.68 8.55 9.78
C ALA A 93 6.20 8.43 8.34
N GLU A 94 5.45 8.99 7.38
CA GLU A 94 5.84 9.06 5.97
C GLU A 94 7.25 9.61 5.78
N LYS A 95 7.63 10.63 6.55
CA LYS A 95 8.97 11.25 6.55
C LYS A 95 10.12 10.26 6.76
N ALA A 96 9.86 9.19 7.51
CA ALA A 96 10.81 8.12 7.81
C ALA A 96 10.64 6.88 6.90
N ALA A 97 9.77 6.93 5.90
CA ALA A 97 9.63 5.87 4.90
C ALA A 97 10.83 5.86 3.93
N ILE A 98 11.17 4.68 3.41
CA ILE A 98 12.35 4.48 2.56
C ILE A 98 12.43 5.46 1.36
N PRO A 99 11.36 5.71 0.57
CA PRO A 99 11.41 6.68 -0.54
C PRO A 99 11.56 8.15 -0.10
N ASN A 100 11.33 8.42 1.18
CA ASN A 100 11.30 9.76 1.76
C ASN A 100 12.59 10.12 2.52
N LEU A 101 13.47 9.14 2.80
CA LEU A 101 14.72 9.34 3.54
C LEU A 101 15.68 10.36 2.89
N SER A 102 15.58 10.58 1.58
CA SER A 102 16.37 11.58 0.86
C SER A 102 15.63 12.91 0.61
N LEU A 103 14.45 13.12 1.20
CA LEU A 103 13.79 14.42 1.21
C LEU A 103 14.58 15.40 2.07
N ASN A 104 14.56 16.68 1.70
CA ASN A 104 15.30 17.75 2.37
C ASN A 104 14.66 19.10 2.01
N GLY A 105 15.00 20.16 2.74
CA GLY A 105 14.33 21.46 2.65
C GLY A 105 13.24 21.66 3.71
N PHE A 106 13.05 20.71 4.64
CA PHE A 106 12.14 20.84 5.78
C PHE A 106 12.37 22.15 6.56
N GLN A 107 13.64 22.53 6.76
CA GLN A 107 14.04 23.77 7.44
C GLN A 107 13.54 25.05 6.76
N ILE A 108 13.21 24.99 5.46
CA ILE A 108 12.63 26.11 4.70
C ILE A 108 11.14 26.23 5.04
N ILE A 109 10.44 25.10 5.13
CA ILE A 109 9.05 25.03 5.60
C ILE A 109 8.95 25.53 7.05
N ASP A 110 9.84 25.06 7.92
CA ASP A 110 9.90 25.47 9.33
C ASP A 110 10.19 26.98 9.47
N ALA A 111 11.12 27.52 8.68
CA ALA A 111 11.43 28.95 8.67
C ALA A 111 10.27 29.81 8.16
N VAL A 112 9.54 29.36 7.14
CA VAL A 112 8.32 30.02 6.65
C VAL A 112 7.23 29.97 7.72
N LYS A 113 6.95 28.79 8.29
CA LYS A 113 5.96 28.61 9.36
C LYS A 113 6.27 29.51 10.56
N ALA A 114 7.51 29.51 11.06
CA ALA A 114 7.93 30.35 12.17
C ALA A 114 7.80 31.86 11.90
N ALA A 115 7.96 32.31 10.65
CA ALA A 115 7.74 33.70 10.27
C ALA A 115 6.24 34.06 10.15
N LEU A 116 5.42 33.12 9.66
CA LEU A 116 3.97 33.29 9.56
C LEU A 116 3.31 33.25 10.93
N GLU A 117 3.70 32.35 11.84
CA GLU A 117 3.19 32.29 13.21
C GLU A 117 3.45 33.58 14.00
N LYS A 118 4.53 34.31 13.70
CA LYS A 118 4.80 35.64 14.29
C LYS A 118 3.90 36.75 13.73
N LYS A 119 3.26 36.55 12.57
CA LYS A 119 2.47 37.57 11.86
C LYS A 119 0.97 37.30 11.87
N CYS A 120 0.58 36.03 11.85
CA CYS A 120 -0.79 35.54 11.83
C CYS A 120 -0.86 34.15 12.49
N PRO A 121 -0.78 34.08 13.85
CA PRO A 121 -0.69 32.83 14.60
C PRO A 121 -1.83 31.86 14.27
N GLY A 122 -1.51 30.60 14.00
CA GLY A 122 -2.46 29.52 13.74
C GLY A 122 -3.26 29.64 12.44
N VAL A 123 -3.00 30.64 11.58
CA VAL A 123 -3.82 30.90 10.38
C VAL A 123 -3.41 30.05 9.17
N VAL A 124 -2.10 29.98 8.87
CA VAL A 124 -1.60 29.37 7.63
C VAL A 124 -1.15 27.92 7.87
N SER A 125 -1.69 26.97 7.11
CA SER A 125 -1.36 25.54 7.23
C SER A 125 0.03 25.23 6.69
N CYS A 126 0.70 24.23 7.26
CA CYS A 126 1.91 23.65 6.70
C CYS A 126 1.68 23.04 5.31
N ALA A 127 0.49 22.51 5.04
CA ALA A 127 0.04 22.02 3.73
C ALA A 127 0.08 23.11 2.65
N ASP A 128 -0.45 24.30 2.92
CA ASP A 128 -0.37 25.42 1.99
C ASP A 128 1.04 26.02 1.90
N ILE A 129 1.79 26.05 3.00
CA ILE A 129 3.21 26.45 2.96
C ILE A 129 3.97 25.51 2.02
N LEU A 130 3.81 24.20 2.12
CA LEU A 130 4.49 23.23 1.25
C LEU A 130 4.15 23.46 -0.23
N ALA A 131 2.87 23.68 -0.55
CA ALA A 131 2.42 23.96 -1.92
C ALA A 131 2.96 25.30 -2.48
N LEU A 132 2.97 26.36 -1.67
CA LEU A 132 3.51 27.68 -2.02
C LEU A 132 5.04 27.65 -2.17
N VAL A 133 5.75 26.98 -1.25
CA VAL A 133 7.21 26.82 -1.29
C VAL A 133 7.65 26.03 -2.52
N ALA A 134 6.91 24.98 -2.92
CA ALA A 134 7.22 24.24 -4.15
C ALA A 134 7.09 25.11 -5.40
N ARG A 135 6.03 25.92 -5.50
CA ARG A 135 5.86 26.93 -6.57
C ARG A 135 6.98 27.95 -6.58
N ASP A 136 7.23 28.58 -5.44
CA ASP A 136 8.19 29.69 -5.35
C ASP A 136 9.62 29.20 -5.58
N ALA A 137 9.95 27.98 -5.16
CA ALA A 137 11.26 27.39 -5.40
C ALA A 137 11.51 27.09 -6.89
N VAL A 138 10.51 26.57 -7.61
CA VAL A 138 10.59 26.38 -9.07
C VAL A 138 10.67 27.73 -9.80
N SER A 139 9.87 28.71 -9.38
CA SER A 139 9.91 30.06 -9.97
C SER A 139 11.26 30.77 -9.79
N VAL A 140 11.96 30.57 -8.66
CA VAL A 140 13.28 31.17 -8.42
C VAL A 140 14.36 30.58 -9.33
N ILE A 141 14.28 29.29 -9.70
CA ILE A 141 15.18 28.67 -10.68
C ILE A 141 14.73 28.84 -12.14
N LYS A 142 13.93 29.89 -12.42
CA LYS A 142 13.36 30.24 -13.74
C LYS A 142 12.39 29.20 -14.33
N GLY A 143 11.90 28.26 -13.53
CA GLY A 143 10.81 27.37 -13.93
C GLY A 143 9.46 28.09 -14.00
N PRO A 144 8.39 27.41 -14.47
CA PRO A 144 7.10 28.01 -14.70
C PRO A 144 6.46 28.42 -13.37
N PHE A 145 5.74 29.54 -13.39
CA PHE A 145 4.85 29.92 -12.30
C PHE A 145 3.46 29.29 -12.49
N TRP A 146 2.86 28.79 -11.41
CA TRP A 146 1.45 28.42 -11.39
C TRP A 146 0.73 29.04 -10.19
N PRO A 147 -0.53 29.50 -10.34
CA PRO A 147 -1.37 29.87 -9.22
C PRO A 147 -1.60 28.67 -8.28
N VAL A 148 -1.52 28.91 -6.97
CA VAL A 148 -1.72 27.90 -5.92
C VAL A 148 -3.01 28.24 -5.17
N PRO A 149 -4.12 27.53 -5.40
CA PRO A 149 -5.29 27.61 -4.54
C PRO A 149 -4.89 27.21 -3.11
N THR A 150 -5.18 28.06 -2.14
CA THR A 150 -4.89 27.85 -0.71
C THR A 150 -6.19 27.67 0.07
N GLY A 151 -6.09 27.25 1.33
CA GLY A 151 -7.18 26.78 2.19
C GLY A 151 -7.07 25.32 2.62
N ARG A 152 -5.89 24.69 2.48
CA ARG A 152 -5.64 23.31 2.94
C ARG A 152 -5.60 23.28 4.47
N ARG A 153 -5.95 22.14 5.04
CA ARG A 153 -5.72 21.84 6.47
C ARG A 153 -4.55 20.86 6.59
N ASP A 154 -3.86 20.94 7.71
CA ASP A 154 -2.77 20.02 8.03
C ASP A 154 -3.33 18.64 8.41
N GLY A 155 -2.81 17.61 7.75
CA GLY A 155 -3.11 16.22 8.02
C GLY A 155 -2.57 15.80 9.39
N THR A 156 -3.33 14.97 10.09
CA THR A 156 -2.97 14.47 11.44
C THR A 156 -2.46 13.02 11.42
N ILE A 157 -2.46 12.39 10.24
CA ILE A 157 -2.07 10.99 10.03
C ILE A 157 -0.94 10.98 9.01
N SER A 158 0.09 10.18 9.27
CA SER A 158 1.26 10.01 8.41
C SER A 158 1.80 8.61 8.66
N LEU A 159 1.77 7.72 7.67
CA LEU A 159 2.11 6.32 7.81
C LEU A 159 3.15 5.90 6.74
N ALA A 160 4.30 5.39 7.17
CA ALA A 160 5.35 4.93 6.27
C ALA A 160 4.91 3.79 5.32
N SER A 161 3.91 3.01 5.73
CA SER A 161 3.28 1.96 4.90
C SER A 161 2.52 2.52 3.70
N GLU A 162 1.89 3.70 3.82
CA GLU A 162 1.13 4.34 2.73
C GLU A 162 2.06 4.88 1.63
N VAL A 163 3.30 5.22 1.98
CA VAL A 163 4.32 5.70 1.02
C VAL A 163 4.67 4.61 0.00
N LEU A 164 4.83 3.37 0.46
CA LEU A 164 5.19 2.23 -0.41
C LEU A 164 4.04 1.72 -1.28
N THR A 165 2.80 2.13 -1.01
CA THR A 165 1.63 1.76 -1.84
C THR A 165 1.23 2.86 -2.81
N ASN A 166 1.52 4.14 -2.50
CA ASN A 166 1.02 5.27 -3.28
C ASN A 166 2.06 5.97 -4.17
N LEU A 167 3.37 5.90 -3.86
CA LEU A 167 4.38 6.55 -4.70
C LEU A 167 4.72 5.71 -5.94
N PRO A 168 4.89 6.34 -7.13
CA PRO A 168 5.41 5.66 -8.31
C PRO A 168 6.88 5.23 -8.10
N PHE A 169 7.22 3.96 -8.37
CA PHE A 169 8.59 3.46 -8.20
C PHE A 169 9.42 3.56 -9.48
N PRO A 170 10.76 3.73 -9.37
CA PRO A 170 11.68 3.73 -10.52
C PRO A 170 11.67 2.48 -11.42
N THR A 171 11.07 1.38 -10.95
CA THR A 171 10.94 0.09 -11.64
C THR A 171 9.57 -0.12 -12.30
N PHE A 172 8.63 0.83 -12.17
CA PHE A 172 7.29 0.68 -12.76
C PHE A 172 7.35 0.62 -14.28
N ASN A 173 6.55 -0.29 -14.85
CA ASN A 173 6.21 -0.28 -16.27
C ASN A 173 5.15 0.79 -16.58
N ILE A 174 4.84 1.00 -17.87
CA ILE A 174 3.98 2.12 -18.25
C ILE A 174 2.55 1.97 -17.72
N THR A 175 1.97 0.77 -17.75
CA THR A 175 0.64 0.49 -17.19
C THR A 175 0.56 0.78 -15.69
N GLN A 176 1.63 0.51 -14.94
CA GLN A 176 1.72 0.83 -13.50
C GLN A 176 1.85 2.34 -13.25
N LEU A 177 2.62 3.05 -14.09
CA LEU A 177 2.73 4.51 -14.04
C LEU A 177 1.40 5.19 -14.36
N GLU A 178 0.73 4.79 -15.44
CA GLU A 178 -0.58 5.29 -15.84
C GLU A 178 -1.63 5.02 -14.76
N SER A 179 -1.67 3.81 -14.20
CA SER A 179 -2.60 3.47 -13.10
C SER A 179 -2.33 4.31 -11.84
N SER A 180 -1.07 4.54 -11.51
CA SER A 180 -0.67 5.37 -10.36
C SER A 180 -1.11 6.83 -10.54
N PHE A 181 -0.86 7.43 -11.70
CA PHE A 181 -1.27 8.81 -11.99
C PHE A 181 -2.80 8.93 -12.12
N ALA A 182 -3.47 7.98 -12.79
CA ALA A 182 -4.93 7.95 -12.88
C ALA A 182 -5.60 7.87 -11.50
N SER A 183 -5.02 7.13 -10.54
CA SER A 183 -5.51 7.07 -9.15
C SER A 183 -5.48 8.43 -8.42
N LYS A 184 -4.68 9.39 -8.93
CA LYS A 184 -4.57 10.76 -8.41
C LYS A 184 -5.27 11.78 -9.32
N GLY A 185 -6.12 11.33 -10.25
CA GLY A 185 -6.87 12.18 -11.18
C GLY A 185 -5.99 12.86 -12.25
N LEU A 186 -4.81 12.31 -12.49
CA LEU A 186 -3.83 12.77 -13.47
C LEU A 186 -3.86 11.83 -14.69
N ASN A 187 -3.70 12.39 -15.89
CA ASN A 187 -3.75 11.64 -17.13
C ASN A 187 -2.34 11.37 -17.71
N VAL A 188 -2.28 10.72 -18.88
CA VAL A 188 -1.02 10.36 -19.57
C VAL A 188 -0.12 11.58 -19.84
N LYS A 189 -0.71 12.74 -20.15
CA LYS A 189 0.02 13.99 -20.32
C LYS A 189 0.70 14.40 -19.02
N ASP A 190 -0.05 14.40 -17.91
CA ASP A 190 0.47 14.75 -16.58
C ASP A 190 1.59 13.80 -16.16
N LEU A 191 1.47 12.49 -16.45
CA LEU A 191 2.52 11.50 -16.22
C LEU A 191 3.84 11.85 -16.93
N VAL A 192 3.79 12.12 -18.24
CA VAL A 192 5.01 12.43 -19.00
C VAL A 192 5.56 13.81 -18.61
N VAL A 193 4.70 14.80 -18.38
CA VAL A 193 5.05 16.18 -18.01
C VAL A 193 5.69 16.26 -16.63
N LEU A 194 5.10 15.65 -15.61
CA LEU A 194 5.66 15.63 -14.25
C LEU A 194 6.97 14.80 -14.15
N SER A 195 7.51 14.38 -15.30
CA SER A 195 8.81 13.75 -15.48
C SER A 195 9.93 14.65 -16.10
N GLY A 196 9.76 15.91 -16.60
CA GLY A 196 10.88 16.75 -17.20
C GLY A 196 10.77 18.34 -17.33
N VAL A 197 11.68 19.07 -18.08
CA VAL A 197 11.63 20.28 -19.06
C VAL A 197 12.01 21.84 -18.86
N LEU A 198 12.55 22.54 -19.95
CA LEU A 198 13.22 23.87 -20.42
C LEU A 198 12.61 25.29 -20.11
N PRO A 199 13.19 26.51 -20.50
CA PRO A 199 14.43 26.84 -21.26
C PRO A 199 15.35 28.13 -21.03
N GLN A 200 16.52 28.12 -21.75
CA GLN A 200 17.29 29.20 -22.49
C GLN A 200 18.27 30.23 -21.84
N VAL A 201 19.04 30.93 -22.72
CA VAL A 201 20.47 31.37 -22.59
C VAL A 201 20.70 32.89 -22.42
N VAL A 202 21.77 33.31 -21.70
CA VAL A 202 22.80 34.36 -22.03
C VAL A 202 23.71 34.60 -20.81
N ALA A 203 24.98 34.95 -21.06
CA ALA A 203 26.12 34.92 -20.14
C ALA A 203 26.25 36.11 -19.16
N LEU A 204 27.11 35.93 -18.13
CA LEU A 204 28.16 36.86 -17.74
C LEU A 204 29.30 36.09 -17.05
N GLU A 205 30.55 36.45 -17.35
CA GLU A 205 31.77 35.91 -16.71
C GLU A 205 31.95 36.52 -15.30
N PHE A 206 32.66 35.83 -14.39
CA PHE A 206 33.64 36.46 -13.48
C PHE A 206 34.60 35.41 -12.88
N SER A 207 35.78 35.87 -12.46
CA SER A 207 37.00 35.07 -12.24
C SER A 207 37.14 34.43 -10.84
N ALA A 208 38.25 33.69 -10.65
CA ALA A 208 38.56 32.77 -9.55
C ALA A 208 39.01 33.41 -8.22
N GLY A 209 39.07 32.59 -7.16
CA GLY A 209 39.65 32.86 -5.83
C GLY A 209 39.82 31.55 -5.02
N GLU A 210 40.79 31.50 -4.11
CA GLU A 210 41.47 30.26 -3.67
C GLU A 210 41.03 29.64 -2.30
N LEU A 211 41.73 28.54 -1.93
CA LEU A 211 41.63 27.60 -0.78
C LEU A 211 42.03 28.24 0.60
N PRO A 212 42.16 27.56 1.79
CA PRO A 212 42.24 26.10 2.08
C PRO A 212 41.64 25.51 3.42
N GLN A 213 41.64 24.16 3.55
CA GLN A 213 41.83 23.28 4.76
C GLN A 213 41.00 23.49 6.07
N VAL A 214 40.81 22.57 7.06
CA VAL A 214 40.91 21.09 7.29
C VAL A 214 40.15 20.81 8.63
N VAL A 215 39.55 19.62 8.84
CA VAL A 215 39.60 18.80 10.09
C VAL A 215 38.95 17.43 9.82
N VAL A 216 39.59 16.36 10.29
CA VAL A 216 39.10 14.97 10.26
C VAL A 216 38.46 14.61 11.61
N MET A 217 37.34 13.88 11.59
CA MET A 217 36.98 12.95 12.69
C MET A 217 36.37 11.68 12.11
N GLU A 218 37.09 10.56 12.27
CA GLU A 218 36.52 9.23 12.11
C GLU A 218 35.71 8.85 13.36
N TYR A 219 34.56 8.20 13.18
CA TYR A 219 34.20 7.07 14.04
C TYR A 219 33.33 6.08 13.28
N SER A 220 33.51 4.80 13.58
CA SER A 220 33.23 3.69 12.68
C SER A 220 31.98 2.88 13.04
N ARG A 221 31.19 2.51 12.02
CA ARG A 221 30.50 1.20 11.81
C ARG A 221 29.60 1.26 10.56
N PRO A 222 29.60 0.23 9.69
CA PRO A 222 28.86 0.27 8.43
C PRO A 222 27.37 -0.02 8.62
N VAL A 223 26.54 1.02 8.67
CA VAL A 223 25.10 0.91 8.45
C VAL A 223 24.86 0.94 6.94
N TRP A 224 24.29 -0.12 6.38
CA TRP A 224 23.94 -0.18 4.94
C TRP A 224 22.73 0.72 4.68
N PHE A 225 22.98 1.98 4.29
CA PHE A 225 21.95 2.94 3.93
C PHE A 225 21.37 2.63 2.54
N CYS A 226 20.15 2.09 2.50
CA CYS A 226 19.36 1.95 1.28
C CYS A 226 18.84 3.32 0.80
N LEU A 227 19.65 4.03 0.01
CA LEU A 227 19.29 5.30 -0.63
C LEU A 227 18.49 5.05 -1.92
N PHE A 228 17.16 5.19 -1.84
CA PHE A 228 16.27 5.19 -3.01
C PHE A 228 15.78 6.61 -3.32
N SER A 229 16.23 7.15 -4.45
CA SER A 229 15.75 8.41 -5.03
C SER A 229 14.54 8.16 -5.93
N SER A 230 13.58 9.07 -5.96
CA SER A 230 12.19 8.80 -6.36
C SER A 230 11.71 9.56 -7.60
N SER A 231 10.44 9.30 -7.92
CA SER A 231 9.58 10.05 -8.83
C SER A 231 9.37 11.52 -8.41
N GLY A 232 9.39 12.40 -9.43
CA GLY A 232 9.08 13.82 -9.32
C GLY A 232 10.07 14.69 -10.09
N GLY A 233 9.79 14.98 -11.37
CA GLY A 233 10.52 15.96 -12.19
C GLY A 233 11.98 15.63 -12.48
N HIS A 234 12.28 14.53 -13.21
CA HIS A 234 13.63 14.02 -13.47
C HIS A 234 14.56 14.93 -14.31
N THR A 235 14.12 16.14 -14.65
CA THR A 235 14.94 17.19 -15.25
C THR A 235 15.78 17.95 -14.24
N ILE A 236 15.23 18.23 -13.05
CA ILE A 236 15.98 18.89 -11.98
C ILE A 236 16.32 17.86 -10.91
N GLY A 237 17.57 17.43 -10.86
CA GLY A 237 18.05 16.55 -9.81
C GLY A 237 19.12 15.54 -10.19
N ILE A 238 19.44 14.74 -9.18
CA ILE A 238 20.48 13.73 -9.17
C ILE A 238 19.93 12.43 -8.59
N SER A 239 20.36 11.31 -9.16
CA SER A 239 20.10 9.97 -8.66
C SER A 239 21.36 9.41 -8.03
N HIS A 240 21.23 8.59 -6.99
CA HIS A 240 22.35 7.81 -6.46
C HIS A 240 22.41 6.47 -7.19
N CYS A 241 23.62 5.97 -7.46
CA CYS A 241 23.84 4.71 -8.18
C CYS A 241 22.93 3.52 -7.75
N PRO A 242 22.67 3.26 -6.44
CA PRO A 242 21.80 2.16 -6.01
C PRO A 242 20.38 2.19 -6.60
N SER A 243 19.88 3.39 -6.95
CA SER A 243 18.53 3.57 -7.49
C SER A 243 18.37 3.08 -8.93
N PHE A 244 19.47 2.75 -9.64
CA PHE A 244 19.42 2.19 -11.00
C PHE A 244 20.50 1.14 -11.33
N THR A 245 21.41 0.78 -10.41
CA THR A 245 22.45 -0.24 -10.64
C THR A 245 21.92 -1.61 -11.07
N ASN A 246 20.69 -1.98 -10.72
CA ASN A 246 20.06 -3.20 -11.24
C ASN A 246 19.97 -3.20 -12.76
N ARG A 247 19.67 -2.05 -13.39
CA ARG A 247 19.65 -1.90 -14.86
C ARG A 247 21.04 -2.04 -15.49
N LEU A 248 22.10 -1.75 -14.73
CA LEU A 248 23.48 -1.88 -15.18
C LEU A 248 24.04 -3.29 -15.01
N TYR A 249 23.61 -4.05 -14.01
CA TYR A 249 24.33 -5.27 -13.60
C TYR A 249 23.46 -6.50 -13.33
N ASN A 250 22.14 -6.37 -13.18
CA ASN A 250 21.28 -7.48 -12.78
C ASN A 250 19.80 -7.30 -13.17
N PHE A 251 19.53 -6.92 -14.42
CA PHE A 251 18.20 -6.44 -14.83
C PHE A 251 17.10 -7.50 -14.71
N THR A 252 17.35 -8.75 -15.14
CA THR A 252 16.42 -9.88 -14.98
C THR A 252 16.77 -10.79 -13.79
N GLY A 253 17.70 -10.37 -12.92
CA GLY A 253 18.20 -11.19 -11.82
C GLY A 253 19.26 -12.23 -12.24
N LYS A 254 19.84 -12.09 -13.44
CA LYS A 254 20.78 -13.06 -14.03
C LYS A 254 22.20 -12.52 -14.27
N GLY A 255 22.55 -11.35 -13.73
CA GLY A 255 23.83 -10.69 -14.00
C GLY A 255 23.86 -9.90 -15.32
N ASP A 256 22.70 -9.51 -15.82
CA ASP A 256 22.46 -8.94 -17.15
C ASP A 256 22.20 -7.43 -17.15
N THR A 257 22.38 -6.79 -18.31
CA THR A 257 22.14 -5.36 -18.54
C THR A 257 20.75 -5.12 -19.13
N ASP A 258 20.11 -4.01 -18.76
CA ASP A 258 18.81 -3.61 -19.32
C ASP A 258 18.90 -3.36 -20.85
N PRO A 259 18.19 -4.12 -21.69
CA PRO A 259 18.19 -3.95 -23.14
C PRO A 259 17.43 -2.70 -23.61
N THR A 260 16.61 -2.10 -22.74
CA THR A 260 15.87 -0.86 -23.03
C THR A 260 16.74 0.39 -22.88
N MET A 261 17.86 0.32 -22.14
CA MET A 261 18.83 1.41 -22.00
C MET A 261 19.86 1.37 -23.15
N ASN A 262 20.36 2.55 -23.53
CA ASN A 262 21.45 2.72 -24.49
C ASN A 262 22.74 2.03 -23.99
N GLN A 263 23.24 1.05 -24.74
CA GLN A 263 24.36 0.20 -24.28
C GLN A 263 25.69 0.96 -24.13
N ASN A 264 25.94 1.97 -24.98
CA ASN A 264 27.12 2.84 -24.82
C ASN A 264 27.00 3.71 -23.55
N TYR A 265 25.78 4.12 -23.19
CA TYR A 265 25.53 4.84 -21.95
C TYR A 265 25.62 3.92 -20.72
N ILE A 266 25.17 2.66 -20.80
CA ILE A 266 25.45 1.64 -19.77
C ILE A 266 26.97 1.53 -19.54
N ALA A 267 27.77 1.43 -20.61
CA ALA A 267 29.22 1.35 -20.49
C ALA A 267 29.85 2.59 -19.83
N GLN A 268 29.29 3.79 -20.06
CA GLN A 268 29.69 5.01 -19.36
C GLN A 268 29.27 4.99 -17.88
N LEU A 269 28.02 4.61 -17.58
CA LEU A 269 27.51 4.51 -16.22
C LEU A 269 28.27 3.46 -15.38
N LYS A 270 28.65 2.31 -15.96
CA LYS A 270 29.51 1.29 -15.32
C LYS A 270 30.93 1.78 -14.97
N LYS A 271 31.39 2.89 -15.56
CA LYS A 271 32.64 3.54 -15.14
C LYS A 271 32.44 4.34 -13.86
N LYS A 272 31.29 5.00 -13.70
CA LYS A 272 30.92 5.84 -12.53
C LYS A 272 30.35 5.02 -11.37
N CYS A 273 29.29 4.25 -11.62
CA CYS A 273 28.57 3.43 -10.63
C CYS A 273 29.14 2.01 -10.58
N LYS A 274 29.83 1.65 -9.49
CA LYS A 274 30.27 0.28 -9.24
C LYS A 274 29.23 -0.51 -8.41
N PRO A 275 29.19 -1.85 -8.50
CA PRO A 275 28.38 -2.65 -7.59
C PRO A 275 28.78 -2.39 -6.13
N GLY A 276 27.80 -2.05 -5.28
CA GLY A 276 28.04 -1.68 -3.87
C GLY A 276 28.32 -0.18 -3.63
N ASP A 277 28.42 0.65 -4.67
CA ASP A 277 28.55 2.10 -4.52
C ASP A 277 27.22 2.73 -4.08
N ALA A 278 27.17 3.21 -2.83
CA ALA A 278 26.03 3.90 -2.25
C ALA A 278 26.07 5.43 -2.42
N THR A 279 27.22 6.00 -2.76
CA THR A 279 27.49 7.43 -2.59
C THR A 279 27.47 8.21 -3.89
N THR A 280 27.93 7.61 -5.00
CA THR A 280 28.07 8.33 -6.27
C THR A 280 26.73 8.82 -6.79
N ILE A 281 26.70 10.12 -7.10
CA ILE A 281 25.58 10.81 -7.71
C ILE A 281 25.75 10.86 -9.23
N VAL A 282 24.63 10.72 -9.94
CA VAL A 282 24.54 10.85 -11.38
C VAL A 282 23.39 11.79 -11.70
N GLU A 283 23.67 12.80 -12.52
CA GLU A 283 22.67 13.73 -13.03
C GLU A 283 21.61 12.97 -13.83
N MET A 284 20.33 13.21 -13.51
CA MET A 284 19.21 12.63 -14.26
C MET A 284 19.12 13.28 -15.65
N ASP A 285 19.47 14.57 -15.73
CA ASP A 285 19.65 15.33 -16.96
C ASP A 285 21.09 15.90 -17.04
N PRO A 286 22.02 15.22 -17.73
CA PRO A 286 23.45 15.57 -17.68
C PRO A 286 23.78 16.89 -18.38
N GLY A 287 24.33 17.85 -17.63
CA GLY A 287 24.64 19.21 -18.10
C GLY A 287 23.60 20.27 -17.75
N SER A 288 22.38 19.86 -17.39
CA SER A 288 21.22 20.72 -17.14
C SER A 288 20.49 20.41 -15.81
N SER A 289 21.03 19.52 -14.97
CA SER A 289 20.43 18.98 -13.73
C SER A 289 19.95 20.00 -12.66
N LYS A 290 20.24 21.29 -12.85
CA LYS A 290 19.89 22.41 -11.96
C LYS A 290 18.94 23.43 -12.60
N THR A 291 18.67 23.30 -13.90
CA THR A 291 17.79 24.15 -14.68
C THR A 291 16.54 23.38 -15.07
N PHE A 292 15.41 24.06 -15.16
CA PHE A 292 14.24 23.48 -15.82
C PHE A 292 14.61 23.35 -17.33
N ASP A 293 14.77 22.10 -17.81
CA ASP A 293 15.39 21.68 -19.09
C ASP A 293 14.74 20.48 -19.89
N THR A 294 14.39 20.65 -21.19
CA THR A 294 13.84 19.62 -22.14
C THR A 294 14.88 18.55 -22.42
N ASP A 295 16.15 18.83 -22.15
CA ASP A 295 17.24 17.91 -22.46
C ASP A 295 16.99 16.52 -21.84
N TYR A 296 16.25 16.43 -20.74
CA TYR A 296 15.69 15.17 -20.24
C TYR A 296 14.91 14.36 -21.30
N TYR A 297 14.03 14.96 -22.10
CA TYR A 297 13.36 14.21 -23.17
C TYR A 297 14.30 13.89 -24.34
N THR A 298 15.34 14.68 -24.55
CA THR A 298 16.46 14.31 -25.44
C THR A 298 17.27 13.14 -24.88
N VAL A 299 17.45 13.05 -23.56
CA VAL A 299 18.10 11.96 -22.82
C VAL A 299 17.22 10.70 -22.88
N VAL A 300 15.95 10.78 -22.50
CA VAL A 300 14.97 9.68 -22.57
C VAL A 300 14.84 9.16 -23.99
N SER A 301 14.57 10.00 -24.99
CA SER A 301 14.42 9.56 -26.40
C SER A 301 15.69 8.89 -26.96
N LYS A 302 16.88 9.21 -26.45
CA LYS A 302 18.15 8.52 -26.75
C LYS A 302 18.36 7.23 -25.93
N ARG A 303 17.36 6.77 -25.18
CA ARG A 303 17.37 5.66 -24.22
C ARG A 303 18.39 5.83 -23.09
N ARG A 304 18.57 7.07 -22.61
CA ARG A 304 19.54 7.43 -21.55
C ARG A 304 18.90 7.85 -20.22
N GLY A 305 17.57 7.76 -20.06
CA GLY A 305 16.93 7.93 -18.75
C GLY A 305 17.43 6.89 -17.74
N LEU A 306 17.70 7.30 -16.50
CA LEU A 306 18.36 6.47 -15.49
C LEU A 306 17.44 5.36 -14.95
N PHE A 307 16.13 5.59 -14.89
CA PHE A 307 15.17 4.66 -14.32
C PHE A 307 14.40 3.86 -15.38
N GLN A 308 13.93 2.67 -14.98
CA GLN A 308 13.12 1.83 -15.87
C GLN A 308 11.77 2.49 -16.16
N SER A 309 11.23 3.27 -15.23
CA SER A 309 10.11 4.19 -15.45
C SER A 309 10.36 5.18 -16.59
N ASP A 310 11.58 5.70 -16.74
CA ASP A 310 11.92 6.65 -17.81
C ASP A 310 11.93 5.95 -19.17
N ALA A 311 12.46 4.73 -19.22
CA ALA A 311 12.43 3.91 -20.42
C ALA A 311 11.00 3.44 -20.76
N ALA A 312 10.14 3.24 -19.76
CA ALA A 312 8.74 2.88 -19.95
C ALA A 312 7.95 3.97 -20.72
N LEU A 313 8.32 5.25 -20.61
CA LEU A 313 7.75 6.35 -21.40
C LEU A 313 7.99 6.22 -22.92
N LEU A 314 8.83 5.28 -23.37
CA LEU A 314 9.04 4.94 -24.78
C LEU A 314 8.34 3.64 -25.21
N THR A 315 7.66 2.94 -24.29
CA THR A 315 7.09 1.60 -24.55
C THR A 315 5.62 1.63 -24.96
N ASP A 316 4.90 2.71 -24.67
CA ASP A 316 3.57 3.00 -25.21
C ASP A 316 3.65 4.10 -26.29
N ASN A 317 2.74 4.08 -27.25
CA ASN A 317 2.72 4.99 -28.38
C ASN A 317 2.33 6.42 -27.99
N THR A 318 1.38 6.62 -27.06
CA THR A 318 0.89 7.95 -26.67
C THR A 318 1.94 8.69 -25.84
N THR A 319 2.52 8.01 -24.86
CA THR A 319 3.61 8.50 -24.00
C THR A 319 4.87 8.79 -24.82
N ASN A 320 5.26 7.87 -25.71
CA ASN A 320 6.40 8.08 -26.62
C ASN A 320 6.16 9.27 -27.54
N ALA A 321 5.01 9.36 -28.21
CA ALA A 321 4.68 10.50 -29.07
C ALA A 321 4.77 11.84 -28.32
N TYR A 322 4.37 11.87 -27.04
CA TYR A 322 4.51 13.05 -26.21
C TYR A 322 5.97 13.35 -25.84
N VAL A 323 6.80 12.35 -25.51
CA VAL A 323 8.26 12.53 -25.37
C VAL A 323 8.89 13.06 -26.66
N GLN A 324 8.48 12.56 -27.83
CA GLN A 324 8.99 13.03 -29.13
C GLN A 324 8.54 14.45 -29.50
N LEU A 325 7.34 14.87 -29.08
CA LEU A 325 6.87 16.25 -29.21
C LEU A 325 7.75 17.18 -28.36
N GLN A 326 7.87 16.86 -27.07
CA GLN A 326 8.44 17.77 -26.10
C GLN A 326 9.97 17.89 -26.19
N LYS A 327 10.70 16.93 -26.75
CA LYS A 327 12.16 17.09 -27.00
C LYS A 327 12.52 18.23 -27.98
N THR A 328 11.53 18.89 -28.60
CA THR A 328 11.76 19.93 -29.63
C THR A 328 11.59 21.34 -29.06
N PRO A 329 12.67 22.14 -28.87
CA PRO A 329 12.56 23.41 -28.14
C PRO A 329 11.64 24.45 -28.79
N LYS A 330 11.47 24.44 -30.12
CA LYS A 330 10.59 25.36 -30.85
C LYS A 330 9.12 24.94 -30.90
N GLY A 331 8.76 23.76 -30.37
CA GLY A 331 7.39 23.22 -30.40
C GLY A 331 6.91 22.60 -29.08
N SER A 332 7.75 22.61 -28.03
CA SER A 332 7.41 22.10 -26.71
C SER A 332 6.32 22.95 -26.03
N THR A 333 5.22 22.32 -25.63
CA THR A 333 4.16 22.94 -24.82
C THR A 333 4.40 22.82 -23.32
N PHE A 334 5.51 22.20 -22.92
CA PHE A 334 5.73 21.74 -21.56
C PHE A 334 5.53 22.80 -20.48
N LEU A 335 6.12 24.00 -20.59
CA LEU A 335 6.20 24.91 -19.43
C LEU A 335 4.80 25.24 -18.91
N LYS A 336 3.90 25.46 -19.86
CA LYS A 336 2.47 25.62 -19.64
C LYS A 336 1.85 24.33 -19.10
N ASP A 337 2.15 23.20 -19.72
CA ASP A 337 1.55 21.92 -19.37
C ASP A 337 1.97 21.42 -17.97
N PHE A 338 3.18 21.72 -17.50
CA PHE A 338 3.63 21.47 -16.13
C PHE A 338 2.95 22.39 -15.13
N ALA A 339 2.84 23.68 -15.46
CA ALA A 339 2.04 24.59 -14.65
C ALA A 339 0.58 24.10 -14.55
N ASP A 340 0.04 23.50 -15.61
CA ASP A 340 -1.30 22.91 -15.62
C ASP A 340 -1.38 21.59 -14.82
N SER A 341 -0.41 20.68 -14.94
CA SER A 341 -0.34 19.45 -14.13
C SER A 341 -0.13 19.72 -12.64
N MET A 342 0.65 20.74 -12.28
CA MET A 342 0.83 21.17 -10.88
C MET A 342 -0.44 21.80 -10.30
N LYS A 343 -1.22 22.57 -11.10
CA LYS A 343 -2.58 22.96 -10.70
C LYS A 343 -3.49 21.75 -10.56
N GLN A 344 -3.39 20.77 -11.46
CA GLN A 344 -4.23 19.57 -11.42
C GLN A 344 -3.96 18.75 -10.16
N ILE A 345 -2.70 18.55 -9.76
CA ILE A 345 -2.32 17.97 -8.44
C ILE A 345 -3.02 18.70 -7.27
N HIS A 346 -3.17 20.03 -7.35
CA HIS A 346 -3.87 20.81 -6.32
C HIS A 346 -5.40 20.66 -6.37
N ILE A 347 -5.95 20.36 -7.55
CA ILE A 347 -7.40 20.25 -7.80
C ILE A 347 -7.91 18.83 -7.57
N THR A 348 -7.12 17.79 -7.82
CA THR A 348 -7.56 16.39 -7.65
C THR A 348 -7.72 15.99 -6.18
N CYS A 349 -6.99 16.66 -5.28
CA CYS A 349 -7.26 16.68 -3.83
C CYS A 349 -8.74 17.03 -3.51
N LEU A 350 -9.41 17.89 -4.30
CA LEU A 350 -10.81 18.27 -4.08
C LEU A 350 -11.82 17.19 -4.50
N TRP A 351 -11.45 16.22 -5.33
CA TRP A 351 -12.39 15.19 -5.80
C TRP A 351 -12.75 14.16 -4.72
N SER A 352 -11.99 14.08 -3.62
CA SER A 352 -12.40 13.36 -2.41
C SER A 352 -13.52 14.09 -1.63
N MET A 353 -13.78 15.37 -1.91
CA MET A 353 -14.71 16.22 -1.14
C MET A 353 -15.90 16.81 -1.93
N LYS A 354 -15.96 16.63 -3.26
CA LYS A 354 -16.91 17.33 -4.15
C LYS A 354 -18.23 16.61 -4.46
N SER A 355 -18.75 15.79 -3.54
CA SER A 355 -20.04 15.10 -3.67
C SER A 355 -21.12 15.60 -2.69
N MET A 356 -21.31 16.92 -2.56
CA MET A 356 -22.48 17.55 -1.90
C MET A 356 -22.46 19.08 -2.04
N ALA A 357 -23.01 19.63 -3.13
CA ALA A 357 -23.26 21.08 -3.25
C ALA A 357 -24.26 21.42 -4.37
N ASN A 358 -25.57 21.24 -4.12
CA ASN A 358 -26.65 21.99 -4.79
C ASN A 358 -28.04 21.62 -4.22
N SER A 359 -28.53 22.39 -3.24
CA SER A 359 -29.96 22.73 -3.08
C SER A 359 -30.18 23.61 -1.84
N LYS A 360 -31.02 24.65 -1.94
CA LYS A 360 -31.46 25.45 -0.78
C LYS A 360 -32.96 25.39 -0.46
N LEU A 361 -33.81 24.89 -1.36
CA LEU A 361 -35.22 24.60 -1.04
C LEU A 361 -35.48 23.15 -0.61
N PHE A 362 -34.73 22.16 -1.14
CA PHE A 362 -34.84 20.77 -0.67
C PHE A 362 -34.34 20.58 0.78
N SER A 363 -33.49 21.47 1.28
CA SER A 363 -32.69 21.24 2.49
C SER A 363 -33.53 20.99 3.76
N VAL A 364 -34.72 21.60 3.91
CA VAL A 364 -35.59 21.41 5.09
C VAL A 364 -36.31 20.05 5.07
N LEU A 365 -36.90 19.69 3.92
CA LEU A 365 -37.48 18.35 3.72
C LEU A 365 -36.41 17.26 3.80
N PHE A 366 -35.23 17.53 3.24
CA PHE A 366 -34.09 16.62 3.30
C PHE A 366 -33.55 16.48 4.72
N LEU A 367 -33.56 17.51 5.57
CA LEU A 367 -33.12 17.40 6.97
C LEU A 367 -34.06 16.51 7.81
N GLN A 368 -35.37 16.61 7.58
CA GLN A 368 -36.35 15.72 8.22
C GLN A 368 -36.22 14.29 7.70
N LEU A 369 -36.03 14.12 6.38
CA LEU A 369 -35.81 12.82 5.77
C LEU A 369 -34.47 12.20 6.19
N THR A 370 -33.40 12.99 6.35
CA THR A 370 -32.11 12.50 6.85
C THR A 370 -32.14 12.19 8.33
N LEU A 371 -32.95 12.85 9.15
CA LEU A 371 -33.12 12.41 10.54
C LEU A 371 -33.78 11.02 10.60
N VAL A 372 -34.78 10.76 9.75
CA VAL A 372 -35.40 9.44 9.60
C VAL A 372 -34.41 8.43 8.99
N LEU A 373 -33.65 8.80 7.96
CA LEU A 373 -32.67 7.92 7.32
C LEU A 373 -31.45 7.63 8.20
N VAL A 374 -31.00 8.56 9.04
CA VAL A 374 -29.91 8.34 10.01
C VAL A 374 -30.37 7.42 11.14
N LEU A 375 -31.64 7.51 11.57
CA LEU A 375 -32.23 6.54 12.48
C LEU A 375 -32.41 5.16 11.82
N LEU A 376 -32.57 5.08 10.50
CA LEU A 376 -32.56 3.83 9.73
C LEU A 376 -31.14 3.30 9.43
N ASP A 377 -30.14 4.16 9.25
CA ASP A 377 -28.74 3.77 9.05
C ASP A 377 -28.08 3.30 10.35
N LEU A 378 -28.48 3.86 11.51
CA LEU A 378 -28.14 3.28 12.81
C LEU A 378 -28.70 1.85 12.99
N ALA A 379 -29.73 1.45 12.24
CA ALA A 379 -30.21 0.07 12.17
C ALA A 379 -29.43 -0.80 11.17
N ASN A 380 -28.77 -0.21 10.15
CA ASN A 380 -28.05 -0.91 9.07
C ASN A 380 -26.52 -0.90 9.18
N ALA A 381 -25.92 -0.06 10.03
CA ALA A 381 -24.49 -0.03 10.34
C ALA A 381 -24.05 -1.20 11.24
N GLN A 382 -24.56 -2.41 10.97
CA GLN A 382 -24.23 -3.61 11.73
C GLN A 382 -22.86 -4.14 11.28
N GLY A 383 -21.83 -3.84 12.07
CA GLY A 383 -20.55 -4.54 12.01
C GLY A 383 -20.69 -6.03 12.34
N LEU A 384 -19.58 -6.77 12.28
CA LEU A 384 -19.62 -8.22 12.51
C LEU A 384 -20.13 -8.57 13.92
N LYS A 385 -21.09 -9.48 14.01
CA LYS A 385 -21.62 -9.99 15.29
C LYS A 385 -21.90 -11.48 15.25
N LEU A 386 -21.92 -12.11 16.42
CA LEU A 386 -22.42 -13.47 16.56
C LEU A 386 -23.95 -13.45 16.39
N GLY A 387 -24.48 -14.44 15.66
CA GLY A 387 -25.91 -14.47 15.34
C GLY A 387 -26.37 -13.35 14.40
N PHE A 388 -25.52 -12.83 13.51
CA PHE A 388 -25.91 -11.80 12.52
C PHE A 388 -27.16 -12.22 11.73
N TYR A 389 -27.22 -13.49 11.33
CA TYR A 389 -28.34 -14.06 10.57
C TYR A 389 -29.51 -14.59 11.42
N SER A 390 -29.48 -14.45 12.75
CA SER A 390 -30.46 -15.09 13.64
C SER A 390 -31.91 -14.66 13.43
N SER A 391 -32.16 -13.50 12.82
CA SER A 391 -33.50 -13.05 12.40
C SER A 391 -33.73 -13.16 10.88
N SER A 392 -32.74 -12.83 10.06
CA SER A 392 -32.86 -12.73 8.60
C SER A 392 -32.69 -14.06 7.85
N CYS A 393 -31.88 -14.99 8.37
CA CYS A 393 -31.80 -16.36 7.91
C CYS A 393 -31.38 -17.31 9.05
N PRO A 394 -32.30 -17.66 9.97
CA PRO A 394 -31.97 -18.41 11.20
C PRO A 394 -31.31 -19.78 10.93
N SER A 395 -31.54 -20.35 9.75
CA SER A 395 -30.94 -21.63 9.33
C SER A 395 -29.54 -21.52 8.72
N ALA A 396 -28.97 -20.32 8.57
CA ALA A 396 -27.75 -20.09 7.77
C ALA A 396 -26.56 -20.96 8.22
N GLU A 397 -26.15 -20.84 9.48
CA GLU A 397 -25.03 -21.62 10.01
C GLU A 397 -25.34 -23.13 10.06
N ALA A 398 -26.59 -23.52 10.30
CA ALA A 398 -27.00 -24.92 10.32
C ALA A 398 -26.92 -25.58 8.93
N ILE A 399 -27.30 -24.85 7.88
CA ILE A 399 -27.18 -25.29 6.47
C ILE A 399 -25.71 -25.40 6.08
N THR A 400 -24.91 -24.37 6.38
CA THR A 400 -23.47 -24.35 6.12
C THR A 400 -22.77 -25.53 6.77
N LYS A 401 -23.02 -25.75 8.07
CA LYS A 401 -22.44 -26.87 8.83
C LYS A 401 -22.88 -28.23 8.30
N LYS A 402 -24.16 -28.39 7.94
CA LYS A 402 -24.70 -29.65 7.39
C LYS A 402 -24.03 -30.01 6.06
N ILE A 403 -23.89 -29.06 5.14
CA ILE A 403 -23.31 -29.29 3.82
C ILE A 403 -21.79 -29.49 3.94
N THR A 404 -21.10 -28.66 4.72
CA THR A 404 -19.67 -28.84 5.00
C THR A 404 -19.41 -30.22 5.58
N LYS A 405 -20.14 -30.63 6.63
CA LYS A 405 -20.03 -31.98 7.21
C LYS A 405 -20.26 -33.08 6.16
N LYS A 406 -21.26 -32.94 5.27
CA LYS A 406 -21.50 -33.90 4.18
C LYS A 406 -20.23 -34.08 3.33
N PHE A 407 -19.60 -33.00 2.85
CA PHE A 407 -18.39 -33.11 2.03
C PHE A 407 -17.18 -33.62 2.82
N ILE A 408 -16.91 -33.09 4.02
CA ILE A 408 -15.72 -33.47 4.81
C ILE A 408 -15.80 -34.92 5.32
N SER A 409 -16.99 -35.42 5.68
CA SER A 409 -17.13 -36.82 6.10
C SER A 409 -16.86 -37.83 4.97
N HIS A 410 -17.06 -37.46 3.70
CA HIS A 410 -16.70 -38.30 2.55
C HIS A 410 -15.26 -38.05 2.08
N THR A 411 -14.74 -36.83 2.23
CA THR A 411 -13.40 -36.46 1.78
C THR A 411 -12.73 -35.52 2.79
N PRO A 412 -12.11 -36.07 3.86
CA PRO A 412 -11.50 -35.28 4.92
C PRO A 412 -10.38 -34.34 4.46
N SER A 413 -9.74 -34.63 3.32
CA SER A 413 -8.68 -33.81 2.73
C SER A 413 -9.14 -32.44 2.22
N PHE A 414 -10.45 -32.15 2.20
CA PHE A 414 -10.96 -30.80 1.97
C PHE A 414 -10.81 -29.88 3.19
N ALA A 415 -10.73 -30.39 4.42
CA ALA A 415 -10.61 -29.56 5.61
C ALA A 415 -9.36 -28.63 5.61
N PRO A 416 -8.13 -29.12 5.36
CA PRO A 416 -6.96 -28.24 5.23
C PRO A 416 -7.06 -27.30 4.01
N LYS A 417 -7.69 -27.73 2.92
CA LYS A 417 -7.85 -26.92 1.70
C LYS A 417 -8.77 -25.71 1.93
N LEU A 418 -9.86 -25.89 2.67
CA LEU A 418 -10.81 -24.84 3.02
C LEU A 418 -10.25 -23.88 4.07
N LEU A 419 -9.56 -24.41 5.10
CA LEU A 419 -8.82 -23.58 6.06
C LEU A 419 -7.80 -22.69 5.35
N ARG A 420 -7.02 -23.27 4.43
CA ARG A 420 -6.07 -22.54 3.60
C ARG A 420 -6.75 -21.52 2.69
N MET A 421 -7.89 -21.85 2.08
CA MET A 421 -8.64 -20.91 1.22
C MET A 421 -9.06 -19.66 2.00
N HIS A 422 -9.53 -19.81 3.24
CA HIS A 422 -9.89 -18.68 4.09
C HIS A 422 -8.67 -17.84 4.52
N PHE A 423 -7.53 -18.48 4.85
CA PHE A 423 -6.27 -17.76 5.08
C PHE A 423 -5.85 -16.94 3.85
N HIS A 424 -5.89 -17.57 2.66
CA HIS A 424 -5.50 -16.93 1.40
C HIS A 424 -6.37 -15.71 1.06
N ASP A 425 -7.69 -15.80 1.27
CA ASP A 425 -8.61 -14.68 1.12
C ASP A 425 -8.23 -13.50 2.04
N CYS A 426 -8.20 -13.77 3.35
CA CYS A 426 -7.90 -12.78 4.38
C CYS A 426 -6.55 -12.07 4.20
N PHE A 427 -5.54 -12.78 3.69
CA PHE A 427 -4.21 -12.21 3.56
C PHE A 427 -4.02 -11.35 2.31
N VAL A 428 -4.77 -11.52 1.21
CA VAL A 428 -4.58 -10.68 0.01
C VAL A 428 -5.23 -9.31 0.23
N ARG A 429 -6.54 -9.17 0.01
CA ARG A 429 -7.28 -7.91 0.18
C ARG A 429 -7.96 -7.77 1.54
N GLY A 430 -8.32 -8.91 2.15
CA GLY A 430 -9.15 -8.98 3.35
C GLY A 430 -10.10 -10.17 3.23
N CYS A 431 -10.81 -10.50 4.31
CA CYS A 431 -11.75 -11.62 4.32
C CYS A 431 -13.08 -11.23 3.61
N GLU A 432 -12.99 -10.84 2.33
CA GLU A 432 -14.10 -10.36 1.49
C GLU A 432 -14.53 -11.38 0.41
N ALA A 433 -13.98 -12.61 0.44
CA ALA A 433 -14.19 -13.64 -0.58
C ALA A 433 -13.81 -13.19 -2.00
N SER A 434 -12.77 -12.36 -2.13
CA SER A 434 -12.15 -12.00 -3.41
C SER A 434 -11.44 -13.18 -4.04
N VAL A 435 -10.91 -14.12 -3.25
CA VAL A 435 -10.27 -15.36 -3.74
C VAL A 435 -11.24 -16.29 -4.49
N LEU A 436 -12.55 -16.12 -4.29
CA LEU A 436 -13.58 -16.92 -4.93
C LEU A 436 -13.90 -16.46 -6.35
N LEU A 437 -13.58 -15.21 -6.74
CA LEU A 437 -13.86 -14.70 -8.08
C LEU A 437 -13.10 -15.46 -9.16
N ASN A 438 -13.75 -15.66 -10.31
CA ASN A 438 -13.12 -16.15 -11.53
C ASN A 438 -12.51 -14.99 -12.33
N SER A 439 -11.46 -15.29 -13.09
CA SER A 439 -10.93 -14.39 -14.10
C SER A 439 -11.97 -14.10 -15.18
N THR A 440 -11.97 -12.88 -15.71
CA THR A 440 -12.76 -12.47 -16.88
C THR A 440 -11.82 -12.27 -18.08
N THR A 441 -12.36 -11.90 -19.25
CA THR A 441 -11.53 -11.58 -20.44
C THR A 441 -10.52 -10.46 -20.17
N ASN A 442 -10.86 -9.52 -19.29
CA ASN A 442 -10.10 -8.29 -19.06
C ASN A 442 -9.42 -8.26 -17.67
N ASN A 443 -9.57 -9.30 -16.84
CA ASN A 443 -8.98 -9.37 -15.51
C ASN A 443 -8.59 -10.80 -15.12
N GLN A 444 -7.34 -10.98 -14.66
CA GLN A 444 -6.92 -12.22 -14.01
C GLN A 444 -7.15 -12.12 -12.50
N ALA A 445 -8.05 -12.97 -11.98
CA ALA A 445 -8.39 -13.03 -10.58
C ALA A 445 -7.28 -13.68 -9.73
N GLU A 446 -7.35 -13.50 -8.41
CA GLU A 446 -6.45 -14.14 -7.46
C GLU A 446 -6.41 -15.67 -7.63
N LYS A 447 -7.53 -16.28 -8.01
CA LYS A 447 -7.65 -17.74 -8.17
C LYS A 447 -6.66 -18.33 -9.18
N THR A 448 -6.24 -17.55 -10.19
CA THR A 448 -5.26 -17.98 -11.20
C THR A 448 -3.80 -17.70 -10.82
N ALA A 449 -3.53 -17.09 -9.66
CA ALA A 449 -2.16 -16.87 -9.19
C ALA A 449 -1.48 -18.18 -8.80
N ILE A 450 -0.17 -18.29 -9.01
CA ILE A 450 0.62 -19.52 -8.78
C ILE A 450 0.37 -20.16 -7.39
N PRO A 451 0.33 -19.41 -6.26
CA PRO A 451 0.03 -20.00 -4.95
C PRO A 451 -1.39 -20.58 -4.87
N ASN A 452 -2.33 -19.98 -5.61
CA ASN A 452 -3.77 -20.27 -5.55
C ASN A 452 -4.22 -21.40 -6.48
N LEU A 453 -3.40 -21.79 -7.47
CA LEU A 453 -3.66 -22.94 -8.36
C LEU A 453 -3.87 -24.28 -7.61
N SER A 454 -3.43 -24.37 -6.36
CA SER A 454 -3.60 -25.53 -5.48
C SER A 454 -4.74 -25.37 -4.46
N LEU A 455 -5.48 -24.26 -4.47
CA LEU A 455 -6.74 -24.11 -3.72
C LEU A 455 -7.82 -24.97 -4.37
N ASN A 456 -8.68 -25.59 -3.55
CA ASN A 456 -9.70 -26.53 -3.97
C ASN A 456 -10.75 -26.63 -2.85
N GLY A 457 -11.97 -27.06 -3.16
CA GLY A 457 -13.13 -26.98 -2.26
C GLY A 457 -14.12 -25.86 -2.63
N PHE A 458 -13.89 -25.13 -3.73
CA PHE A 458 -14.80 -24.10 -4.23
C PHE A 458 -16.23 -24.63 -4.42
N GLN A 459 -16.37 -25.86 -4.90
CA GLN A 459 -17.66 -26.55 -5.06
C GLN A 459 -18.44 -26.75 -3.74
N ILE A 460 -17.76 -26.71 -2.58
CA ILE A 460 -18.39 -26.78 -1.26
C ILE A 460 -18.98 -25.42 -0.90
N ILE A 461 -18.25 -24.34 -1.21
CA ILE A 461 -18.73 -22.96 -1.07
C ILE A 461 -19.95 -22.73 -1.97
N ASP A 462 -19.87 -23.13 -3.23
CA ASP A 462 -20.98 -23.00 -4.19
C ASP A 462 -22.19 -23.86 -3.79
N ALA A 463 -22.00 -25.07 -3.27
CA ALA A 463 -23.08 -25.92 -2.78
C ALA A 463 -23.76 -25.36 -1.53
N VAL A 464 -22.99 -24.78 -0.59
CA VAL A 464 -23.55 -24.04 0.55
C VAL A 464 -24.33 -22.82 0.07
N LYS A 465 -23.75 -22.03 -0.83
CA LYS A 465 -24.39 -20.83 -1.38
C LYS A 465 -25.71 -21.16 -2.08
N ALA A 466 -25.74 -22.15 -2.96
CA ALA A 466 -26.96 -22.56 -3.65
C ALA A 466 -28.08 -23.00 -2.68
N ALA A 467 -27.74 -23.71 -1.60
CA ALA A 467 -28.70 -24.10 -0.58
C ALA A 467 -29.21 -22.92 0.27
N LEU A 468 -28.35 -21.93 0.53
CA LEU A 468 -28.71 -20.70 1.23
C LEU A 468 -29.56 -19.79 0.36
N GLU A 469 -29.20 -19.58 -0.91
CA GLU A 469 -30.02 -18.81 -1.87
C GLU A 469 -31.40 -19.44 -2.07
N LYS A 470 -31.52 -20.77 -2.02
CA LYS A 470 -32.83 -21.44 -2.03
C LYS A 470 -33.66 -21.20 -0.75
N LYS A 471 -33.03 -20.91 0.39
CA LYS A 471 -33.70 -20.79 1.71
C LYS A 471 -33.94 -19.33 2.12
N CYS A 472 -33.01 -18.43 1.79
CA CYS A 472 -33.00 -17.01 2.14
C CYS A 472 -32.23 -16.23 1.05
N PRO A 473 -32.87 -16.01 -0.13
CA PRO A 473 -32.22 -15.39 -1.29
C PRO A 473 -31.59 -14.03 -0.98
N GLY A 474 -30.35 -13.80 -1.43
CA GLY A 474 -29.65 -12.52 -1.30
C GLY A 474 -29.26 -12.11 0.13
N ILE A 475 -29.39 -12.98 1.13
CA ILE A 475 -29.11 -12.64 2.55
C ILE A 475 -27.65 -12.92 2.96
N VAL A 476 -27.12 -14.11 2.62
CA VAL A 476 -25.83 -14.58 3.16
C VAL A 476 -24.68 -14.36 2.18
N SER A 477 -23.60 -13.70 2.61
CA SER A 477 -22.44 -13.42 1.74
C SER A 477 -21.58 -14.68 1.51
N CYS A 478 -20.87 -14.71 0.39
CA CYS A 478 -19.86 -15.74 0.15
C CYS A 478 -18.64 -15.59 1.08
N ALA A 479 -18.34 -14.36 1.52
CA ALA A 479 -17.36 -14.05 2.56
C ALA A 479 -17.69 -14.74 3.90
N ASP A 480 -18.94 -14.63 4.38
CA ASP A 480 -19.36 -15.35 5.58
C ASP A 480 -19.42 -16.85 5.36
N ILE A 481 -19.87 -17.34 4.20
CA ILE A 481 -19.83 -18.77 3.89
C ILE A 481 -18.39 -19.31 3.97
N LEU A 482 -17.40 -18.62 3.39
CA LEU A 482 -16.01 -19.07 3.43
C LEU A 482 -15.46 -19.16 4.86
N ALA A 483 -15.72 -18.16 5.71
CA ALA A 483 -15.32 -18.16 7.11
C ALA A 483 -16.00 -19.28 7.93
N LEU A 484 -17.32 -19.47 7.75
CA LEU A 484 -18.11 -20.51 8.40
C LEU A 484 -17.67 -21.92 7.95
N VAL A 485 -17.45 -22.11 6.65
CA VAL A 485 -17.00 -23.39 6.06
C VAL A 485 -15.61 -23.76 6.56
N ALA A 486 -14.67 -22.81 6.67
CA ALA A 486 -13.34 -23.08 7.21
C ALA A 486 -13.39 -23.59 8.67
N ARG A 487 -14.18 -22.92 9.52
CA ARG A 487 -14.46 -23.36 10.90
C ARG A 487 -15.09 -24.75 10.94
N ASP A 488 -16.18 -24.93 10.21
CA ASP A 488 -16.95 -26.17 10.26
C ASP A 488 -16.14 -27.36 9.72
N ALA A 489 -15.28 -27.14 8.72
CA ALA A 489 -14.43 -28.18 8.16
C ALA A 489 -13.35 -28.65 9.15
N VAL A 490 -12.71 -27.73 9.88
CA VAL A 490 -11.76 -28.05 10.96
C VAL A 490 -12.47 -28.75 12.13
N SER A 491 -13.65 -28.27 12.52
CA SER A 491 -14.45 -28.88 13.59
C SER A 491 -14.89 -30.31 13.25
N VAL A 492 -15.25 -30.60 11.99
CA VAL A 492 -15.64 -31.97 11.56
C VAL A 492 -14.49 -32.98 11.67
N ILE A 493 -13.24 -32.55 11.45
CA ILE A 493 -12.05 -33.40 11.68
C ILE A 493 -11.54 -33.38 13.13
N LYS A 494 -12.39 -32.95 14.08
CA LYS A 494 -12.10 -32.85 15.53
C LYS A 494 -11.02 -31.82 15.90
N GLY A 495 -10.77 -30.83 15.05
CA GLY A 495 -9.95 -29.67 15.40
C GLY A 495 -10.70 -28.63 16.25
N PRO A 496 -10.05 -27.49 16.56
CA PRO A 496 -10.64 -26.46 17.41
C PRO A 496 -11.87 -25.84 16.76
N PHE A 497 -12.83 -25.45 17.60
CA PHE A 497 -13.96 -24.63 17.21
C PHE A 497 -13.67 -23.17 17.62
N TRP A 498 -14.03 -22.22 16.76
CA TRP A 498 -14.00 -20.80 17.08
C TRP A 498 -15.33 -20.13 16.69
N PRO A 499 -15.80 -19.13 17.45
CA PRO A 499 -16.96 -18.35 17.05
C PRO A 499 -16.65 -17.56 15.78
N VAL A 500 -17.61 -17.40 14.85
CA VAL A 500 -17.43 -16.60 13.64
C VAL A 500 -18.44 -15.46 13.69
N PRO A 501 -18.03 -14.24 14.07
CA PRO A 501 -18.82 -13.04 13.85
C PRO A 501 -19.11 -12.92 12.35
N THR A 502 -20.38 -12.83 11.98
CA THR A 502 -20.88 -12.75 10.60
C THR A 502 -21.47 -11.36 10.32
N GLY A 503 -21.78 -11.06 9.07
CA GLY A 503 -22.15 -9.73 8.58
C GLY A 503 -21.22 -9.17 7.49
N ARG A 504 -20.36 -10.02 6.90
CA ARG A 504 -19.45 -9.62 5.83
C ARG A 504 -20.23 -9.35 4.55
N ARG A 505 -19.72 -8.44 3.73
CA ARG A 505 -20.09 -8.27 2.32
C ARG A 505 -19.03 -8.88 1.41
N ASP A 506 -19.45 -9.25 0.22
CA ASP A 506 -18.61 -9.78 -0.83
C ASP A 506 -17.84 -8.67 -1.55
N GLY A 507 -16.57 -8.96 -1.83
CA GLY A 507 -15.68 -8.13 -2.61
C GLY A 507 -15.96 -8.15 -4.11
N ARG A 508 -15.71 -7.01 -4.75
CA ARG A 508 -15.85 -6.79 -6.21
C ARG A 508 -14.52 -6.72 -6.96
N ILE A 509 -13.39 -6.88 -6.26
CA ILE A 509 -12.04 -6.79 -6.84
C ILE A 509 -11.29 -8.08 -6.46
N SER A 510 -10.56 -8.65 -7.42
CA SER A 510 -9.69 -9.80 -7.24
C SER A 510 -8.63 -9.74 -8.32
N LEU A 511 -7.36 -9.61 -7.95
CA LEU A 511 -6.25 -9.31 -8.86
C LEU A 511 -5.10 -10.29 -8.63
N VAL A 512 -4.67 -10.98 -9.70
CA VAL A 512 -3.55 -11.92 -9.68
C VAL A 512 -2.23 -11.30 -9.17
N SER A 513 -2.04 -10.00 -9.42
CA SER A 513 -0.87 -9.21 -9.05
C SER A 513 -0.76 -8.94 -7.55
N GLU A 514 -1.87 -8.98 -6.80
CA GLU A 514 -1.87 -8.71 -5.36
C GLU A 514 -1.44 -9.93 -4.53
N VAL A 515 -1.61 -11.15 -5.08
CA VAL A 515 -1.37 -12.41 -4.36
C VAL A 515 0.10 -12.58 -3.95
N LEU A 516 1.03 -12.39 -4.88
CA LEU A 516 2.47 -12.54 -4.63
C LEU A 516 3.07 -11.38 -3.81
N THR A 517 2.34 -10.28 -3.64
CA THR A 517 2.75 -9.14 -2.81
C THR A 517 2.32 -9.33 -1.35
N ASN A 518 1.24 -10.07 -1.12
CA ASN A 518 0.58 -10.15 0.19
C ASN A 518 0.70 -11.51 0.91
N LEU A 519 0.77 -12.64 0.19
CA LEU A 519 0.86 -13.95 0.82
C LEU A 519 2.28 -14.25 1.35
N PRO A 520 2.43 -14.82 2.56
CA PRO A 520 3.71 -15.35 3.02
C PRO A 520 4.25 -16.47 2.13
N PHE A 521 5.53 -16.40 1.74
CA PHE A 521 6.17 -17.44 0.93
C PHE A 521 6.79 -18.54 1.82
N PRO A 522 6.89 -19.80 1.33
CA PRO A 522 7.59 -20.87 2.04
C PRO A 522 9.11 -20.62 2.22
N THR A 523 9.66 -19.61 1.55
CA THR A 523 11.05 -19.18 1.61
C THR A 523 11.29 -17.94 2.49
N PHE A 524 10.25 -17.39 3.14
CA PHE A 524 10.40 -16.20 3.97
C PHE A 524 11.25 -16.45 5.22
N ASN A 525 12.09 -15.48 5.55
CA ASN A 525 12.76 -15.40 6.85
C ASN A 525 11.84 -14.80 7.92
N ILE A 526 12.28 -14.83 9.18
CA ILE A 526 11.44 -14.42 10.31
C ILE A 526 11.05 -12.93 10.29
N THR A 527 11.91 -12.06 9.76
CA THR A 527 11.61 -10.63 9.56
C THR A 527 10.49 -10.43 8.54
N GLN A 528 10.54 -11.17 7.42
CA GLN A 528 9.50 -11.13 6.38
C GLN A 528 8.16 -11.69 6.89
N LEU A 529 8.19 -12.78 7.66
CA LEU A 529 6.99 -13.33 8.31
C LEU A 529 6.35 -12.35 9.29
N LYS A 530 7.16 -11.75 10.19
CA LYS A 530 6.68 -10.73 11.15
C LYS A 530 6.09 -9.52 10.42
N SER A 531 6.74 -9.03 9.36
CA SER A 531 6.22 -7.92 8.55
C SER A 531 4.92 -8.26 7.84
N SER A 532 4.77 -9.49 7.33
CA SER A 532 3.57 -9.95 6.60
C SER A 532 2.36 -10.16 7.53
N PHE A 533 2.57 -10.57 8.77
CA PHE A 533 1.49 -10.67 9.77
C PHE A 533 1.15 -9.30 10.37
N ALA A 534 2.16 -8.47 10.65
CA ALA A 534 1.95 -7.12 11.19
C ALA A 534 1.16 -6.22 10.21
N SER A 535 1.38 -6.34 8.89
CA SER A 535 0.60 -5.59 7.89
C SER A 535 -0.88 -6.00 7.81
N LYS A 536 -1.26 -7.10 8.47
CA LYS A 536 -2.64 -7.56 8.64
C LYS A 536 -3.14 -7.42 10.09
N GLY A 537 -2.43 -6.65 10.93
CA GLY A 537 -2.80 -6.41 12.33
C GLY A 537 -2.60 -7.61 13.26
N LEU A 538 -1.91 -8.67 12.81
CA LEU A 538 -1.61 -9.86 13.60
C LEU A 538 -0.23 -9.74 14.25
N ASN A 539 -0.11 -10.22 15.50
CA ASN A 539 1.14 -10.11 16.25
C ASN A 539 2.06 -11.35 16.05
N VAL A 540 3.25 -11.31 16.67
CA VAL A 540 4.27 -12.37 16.55
C VAL A 540 3.80 -13.72 17.12
N GLN A 541 2.92 -13.70 18.14
CA GLN A 541 2.30 -14.93 18.64
C GLN A 541 1.26 -15.46 17.65
N ASP A 542 0.41 -14.59 17.07
CA ASP A 542 -0.56 -14.99 16.03
C ASP A 542 0.13 -15.65 14.82
N LEU A 543 1.34 -15.19 14.46
CA LEU A 543 2.21 -15.87 13.48
C LEU A 543 2.51 -17.32 13.89
N ALA A 544 3.13 -17.55 15.06
CA ALA A 544 3.49 -18.91 15.50
C ALA A 544 2.27 -19.82 15.72
N VAL A 545 1.15 -19.24 16.17
CA VAL A 545 -0.13 -19.92 16.35
C VAL A 545 -0.70 -20.37 15.00
N LEU A 546 -0.85 -19.46 14.04
CA LEU A 546 -1.52 -19.75 12.76
C LEU A 546 -0.66 -20.63 11.84
N SER A 547 0.67 -20.57 11.93
CA SER A 547 1.56 -21.57 11.31
C SER A 547 1.26 -23.00 11.79
N GLY A 548 0.70 -23.17 12.99
CA GLY A 548 0.21 -24.45 13.49
C GLY A 548 -0.86 -25.11 12.61
N GLY A 549 -1.57 -24.35 11.76
CA GLY A 549 -2.51 -24.89 10.77
C GLY A 549 -1.87 -25.85 9.77
N HIS A 550 -0.53 -25.84 9.63
CA HIS A 550 0.23 -26.83 8.88
C HIS A 550 0.07 -28.27 9.43
N THR A 551 -0.40 -28.48 10.66
CA THR A 551 -0.62 -29.84 11.25
C THR A 551 -1.68 -30.72 10.57
N ILE A 552 -2.41 -30.18 9.60
CA ILE A 552 -3.31 -30.95 8.71
C ILE A 552 -2.94 -30.77 7.24
N GLY A 553 -1.81 -30.10 6.97
CA GLY A 553 -1.40 -29.64 5.66
C GLY A 553 -0.68 -30.69 4.83
N ILE A 554 -0.81 -30.55 3.52
CA ILE A 554 0.10 -31.18 2.54
C ILE A 554 0.72 -30.08 1.70
N SER A 555 2.02 -30.23 1.41
CA SER A 555 2.73 -29.42 0.44
C SER A 555 3.10 -30.27 -0.78
N HIS A 556 3.54 -29.64 -1.86
CA HIS A 556 4.10 -30.34 -3.03
C HIS A 556 5.58 -30.01 -3.14
N CYS A 557 6.38 -30.93 -3.68
CA CYS A 557 7.83 -30.80 -3.76
C CYS A 557 8.35 -29.41 -4.24
N PRO A 558 7.81 -28.76 -5.29
CA PRO A 558 8.27 -27.42 -5.73
C PRO A 558 8.33 -26.35 -4.65
N SER A 559 7.50 -26.44 -3.60
CA SER A 559 7.44 -25.45 -2.52
C SER A 559 8.64 -25.51 -1.57
N PHE A 560 9.45 -26.58 -1.60
CA PHE A 560 10.62 -26.74 -0.72
C PHE A 560 11.83 -27.45 -1.34
N THR A 561 11.76 -27.94 -2.59
CA THR A 561 12.92 -28.58 -3.28
C THR A 561 14.15 -27.69 -3.37
N LYS A 562 13.99 -26.36 -3.38
CA LYS A 562 15.13 -25.43 -3.27
C LYS A 562 15.96 -25.68 -2.01
N ARG A 563 15.33 -25.97 -0.85
CA ARG A 563 16.02 -26.32 0.40
C ARG A 563 16.77 -27.65 0.32
N LEU A 564 16.36 -28.55 -0.57
CA LEU A 564 16.96 -29.87 -0.71
C LEU A 564 18.15 -29.88 -1.67
N TYR A 565 18.14 -29.03 -2.70
CA TYR A 565 19.05 -29.16 -3.84
C TYR A 565 19.71 -27.87 -4.32
N ASN A 566 19.28 -26.68 -3.88
CA ASN A 566 19.87 -25.41 -4.32
C ASN A 566 19.63 -24.26 -3.34
N PHE A 567 19.98 -24.44 -2.07
CA PHE A 567 19.59 -23.53 -0.99
C PHE A 567 20.19 -22.12 -1.17
N THR A 568 21.52 -22.00 -1.30
CA THR A 568 22.22 -20.73 -1.54
C THR A 568 22.40 -20.41 -3.03
N GLY A 569 21.96 -21.29 -3.93
CA GLY A 569 22.15 -21.14 -5.39
C GLY A 569 23.37 -21.89 -5.94
N LYS A 570 24.05 -22.70 -5.12
CA LYS A 570 25.31 -23.41 -5.46
C LYS A 570 25.16 -24.94 -5.54
N GLY A 571 23.95 -25.47 -5.67
CA GLY A 571 23.69 -26.92 -5.67
C GLY A 571 23.69 -27.56 -4.27
N ASP A 572 23.50 -26.75 -3.23
CA ASP A 572 23.64 -27.08 -1.82
C ASP A 572 22.29 -27.38 -1.12
N THR A 573 22.37 -27.97 0.08
CA THR A 573 21.22 -28.30 0.93
C THR A 573 21.16 -27.37 2.13
N ASP A 574 19.95 -26.99 2.54
CA ASP A 574 19.69 -26.15 3.70
C ASP A 574 20.28 -26.79 4.99
N PRO A 575 21.28 -26.17 5.64
CA PRO A 575 21.93 -26.72 6.81
C PRO A 575 21.04 -26.67 8.07
N THR A 576 19.90 -25.97 8.02
CA THR A 576 18.93 -25.89 9.14
C THR A 576 17.95 -27.06 9.17
N LEU A 577 18.04 -28.02 8.22
CA LEU A 577 17.22 -29.23 8.18
C LEU A 577 17.93 -30.43 8.82
N ASP A 578 17.18 -31.25 9.57
CA ASP A 578 17.66 -32.54 10.08
C ASP A 578 18.17 -33.44 8.96
N THR A 579 19.39 -33.96 9.10
CA THR A 579 20.10 -34.74 8.08
C THR A 579 19.36 -36.02 7.69
N LYS A 580 18.71 -36.68 8.66
CA LYS A 580 17.88 -37.88 8.40
C LYS A 580 16.62 -37.52 7.63
N TYR A 581 16.01 -36.37 7.92
CA TYR A 581 14.85 -35.87 7.20
C TYR A 581 15.19 -35.38 5.79
N ILE A 582 16.36 -34.78 5.56
CA ILE A 582 16.89 -34.49 4.22
C ILE A 582 16.91 -35.76 3.37
N VAL A 583 17.44 -36.87 3.89
CA VAL A 583 17.48 -38.16 3.18
C VAL A 583 16.08 -38.68 2.87
N HIS A 584 15.13 -38.56 3.81
CA HIS A 584 13.73 -38.93 3.58
C HIS A 584 13.07 -38.07 2.49
N LEU A 585 13.26 -36.75 2.54
CA LEU A 585 12.69 -35.83 1.54
C LEU A 585 13.33 -36.02 0.15
N LYS A 586 14.64 -36.24 0.05
CA LYS A 586 15.34 -36.55 -1.22
C LYS A 586 14.97 -37.93 -1.81
N LYS A 587 14.40 -38.83 -1.00
CA LYS A 587 13.78 -40.08 -1.51
C LYS A 587 12.44 -39.80 -2.19
N LYS A 588 11.59 -38.93 -1.61
CA LYS A 588 10.27 -38.56 -2.13
C LYS A 588 10.32 -37.55 -3.28
N CYS A 589 11.00 -36.42 -3.08
CA CYS A 589 11.08 -35.31 -4.01
C CYS A 589 12.39 -35.38 -4.81
N LYS A 590 12.31 -35.70 -6.10
CA LYS A 590 13.47 -35.64 -6.99
C LYS A 590 13.62 -34.24 -7.61
N PRO A 591 14.82 -33.84 -8.08
CA PRO A 591 14.97 -32.64 -8.89
C PRO A 591 14.02 -32.69 -10.10
N GLY A 592 13.26 -31.62 -10.33
CA GLY A 592 12.25 -31.56 -11.40
C GLY A 592 10.84 -32.09 -11.04
N ASP A 593 10.65 -32.70 -9.86
CA ASP A 593 9.32 -33.12 -9.39
C ASP A 593 8.37 -31.91 -9.23
N ARG A 594 7.17 -32.02 -9.81
CA ARG A 594 6.12 -30.99 -9.79
C ARG A 594 4.85 -31.37 -9.04
N THR A 595 4.69 -32.64 -8.66
CA THR A 595 3.36 -33.20 -8.32
C THR A 595 3.34 -34.07 -7.07
N THR A 596 4.47 -34.54 -6.55
CA THR A 596 4.48 -35.40 -5.36
C THR A 596 4.03 -34.62 -4.11
N PRO A 597 2.95 -35.06 -3.42
CA PRO A 597 2.51 -34.45 -2.18
C PRO A 597 3.28 -35.00 -0.98
N VAL A 598 3.61 -34.11 -0.03
CA VAL A 598 4.30 -34.44 1.22
C VAL A 598 3.54 -33.82 2.39
N PRO A 599 3.11 -34.62 3.39
CA PRO A 599 2.57 -34.13 4.65
C PRO A 599 3.52 -33.16 5.36
N MET A 600 2.98 -32.08 5.90
CA MET A 600 3.75 -31.04 6.59
C MET A 600 4.14 -31.46 8.02
N ASP A 601 3.43 -32.42 8.59
CA ASP A 601 3.69 -33.06 9.86
C ASP A 601 3.50 -34.61 9.77
N PRO A 602 3.88 -35.39 10.80
CA PRO A 602 3.71 -36.85 10.81
C PRO A 602 2.25 -37.34 10.96
N THR A 603 1.33 -36.45 11.31
CA THR A 603 -0.04 -36.72 11.78
C THR A 603 -1.11 -35.93 11.00
N PRO A 604 -1.04 -35.80 9.65
CA PRO A 604 -1.78 -34.81 8.84
C PRO A 604 -3.31 -35.02 8.75
N LYS A 605 -3.85 -35.97 9.53
CA LYS A 605 -5.28 -36.25 9.68
C LYS A 605 -5.81 -35.79 11.06
N LYS A 606 -4.96 -35.20 11.91
CA LYS A 606 -5.28 -34.75 13.27
C LYS A 606 -4.88 -33.29 13.41
N PHE A 607 -5.72 -32.50 14.06
CA PHE A 607 -5.37 -31.13 14.41
C PHE A 607 -4.72 -31.12 15.79
N ASP A 608 -3.39 -31.30 15.85
CA ASP A 608 -2.66 -31.47 17.11
C ASP A 608 -1.29 -30.75 17.12
N ILE A 609 -0.48 -31.00 18.15
CA ILE A 609 0.83 -30.34 18.36
C ILE A 609 1.98 -30.98 17.56
N GLY A 610 1.68 -31.93 16.67
CA GLY A 610 2.65 -32.65 15.84
C GLY A 610 3.50 -31.71 14.99
N TYR A 611 2.91 -30.65 14.45
CA TYR A 611 3.63 -29.58 13.74
C TYR A 611 4.77 -28.99 14.58
N TYR A 612 4.50 -28.50 15.78
CA TYR A 612 5.50 -27.85 16.64
C TYR A 612 6.63 -28.81 17.03
N THR A 613 6.28 -30.06 17.32
CA THR A 613 7.25 -31.13 17.59
C THR A 613 8.14 -31.45 16.38
N ASN A 614 7.62 -31.26 15.17
CA ASN A 614 8.34 -31.49 13.91
C ASN A 614 9.23 -30.28 13.56
N VAL A 615 8.74 -29.05 13.72
CA VAL A 615 9.53 -27.82 13.52
C VAL A 615 10.75 -27.81 14.44
N GLU A 616 10.57 -28.04 15.74
CA GLU A 616 11.66 -28.03 16.72
C GLU A 616 12.75 -29.08 16.43
N LYS A 617 12.37 -30.22 15.86
CA LYS A 617 13.32 -31.26 15.42
C LYS A 617 14.03 -30.91 14.11
N HIS A 618 13.95 -29.67 13.64
CA HIS A 618 14.48 -29.22 12.35
C HIS A 618 13.86 -29.96 11.16
N ARG A 619 12.56 -30.31 11.26
CA ARG A 619 11.79 -31.07 10.25
C ARG A 619 10.56 -30.34 9.70
N GLY A 620 10.43 -29.03 9.92
CA GLY A 620 9.47 -28.21 9.17
C GLY A 620 9.80 -28.23 7.67
N LEU A 621 8.80 -28.41 6.80
CA LEU A 621 9.02 -28.51 5.35
C LEU A 621 9.51 -27.20 4.75
N PHE A 622 8.97 -26.07 5.20
CA PHE A 622 9.30 -24.76 4.65
C PHE A 622 10.45 -24.09 5.41
N GLN A 623 11.17 -23.21 4.71
CA GLN A 623 12.18 -22.37 5.34
C GLN A 623 11.50 -21.38 6.30
N SER A 624 10.27 -20.96 5.98
CA SER A 624 9.41 -20.19 6.89
C SER A 624 9.05 -20.96 8.17
N ASP A 625 8.89 -22.29 8.14
CA ASP A 625 8.70 -23.10 9.35
C ASP A 625 9.97 -23.07 10.21
N ALA A 626 11.14 -23.28 9.60
CA ALA A 626 12.43 -23.25 10.31
C ALA A 626 12.77 -21.86 10.87
N ALA A 627 12.36 -20.79 10.17
CA ALA A 627 12.53 -19.41 10.61
C ALA A 627 11.78 -19.09 11.92
N LEU A 628 10.74 -19.84 12.29
CA LEU A 628 10.07 -19.68 13.58
C LEU A 628 10.98 -20.05 14.78
N LEU A 629 12.10 -20.75 14.56
CA LEU A 629 13.09 -21.02 15.60
C LEU A 629 14.09 -19.87 15.80
N THR A 630 14.14 -18.89 14.88
CA THR A 630 15.13 -17.80 14.89
C THR A 630 14.61 -16.48 15.49
N ASP A 631 13.39 -16.47 16.03
CA ASP A 631 12.85 -15.41 16.89
C ASP A 631 12.47 -16.00 18.27
N SER A 632 12.79 -15.27 19.33
CA SER A 632 12.61 -15.73 20.71
C SER A 632 11.14 -15.93 21.11
N THR A 633 10.23 -15.14 20.55
CA THR A 633 8.79 -15.22 20.85
C THR A 633 8.17 -16.44 20.19
N THR A 634 8.45 -16.63 18.89
CA THR A 634 7.93 -17.79 18.14
C THR A 634 8.55 -19.09 18.64
N SER A 635 9.85 -19.09 18.96
CA SER A 635 10.56 -20.25 19.52
C SER A 635 10.07 -20.61 20.93
N ALA A 636 9.85 -19.64 21.82
CA ALA A 636 9.26 -19.89 23.14
C ALA A 636 7.85 -20.47 23.05
N TYR A 637 7.03 -20.00 22.11
CA TYR A 637 5.70 -20.56 21.85
C TYR A 637 5.78 -22.02 21.35
N ILE A 638 6.67 -22.33 20.40
CA ILE A 638 6.94 -23.71 19.95
C ILE A 638 7.31 -24.61 21.13
N GLN A 639 8.20 -24.15 22.02
CA GLN A 639 8.63 -24.92 23.18
C GLN A 639 7.48 -25.18 24.18
N LEU A 640 6.59 -24.22 24.39
CA LEU A 640 5.39 -24.39 25.22
C LEU A 640 4.49 -25.51 24.68
N GLN A 641 4.21 -25.52 23.37
CA GLN A 641 3.24 -26.46 22.78
C GLN A 641 3.70 -27.92 22.80
N LYS A 642 5.01 -28.19 22.91
CA LYS A 642 5.54 -29.56 23.05
C LYS A 642 5.10 -30.29 24.30
N THR A 643 4.70 -29.58 25.36
CA THR A 643 4.27 -30.20 26.62
C THR A 643 2.76 -30.44 26.56
N PRO A 644 2.27 -31.67 26.29
CA PRO A 644 0.86 -31.84 25.88
C PRO A 644 -0.13 -31.44 26.98
N LYS A 645 0.25 -31.67 28.25
CA LYS A 645 -0.52 -31.26 29.44
C LYS A 645 -0.55 -29.75 29.72
N ARG A 646 0.29 -28.95 29.02
CA ARG A 646 0.38 -27.49 29.13
C ARG A 646 0.10 -26.76 27.82
N SER A 647 -0.22 -27.49 26.74
CA SER A 647 -0.44 -26.89 25.43
C SER A 647 -1.69 -26.00 25.44
N THR A 648 -1.53 -24.77 24.93
CA THR A 648 -2.59 -23.80 24.71
C THR A 648 -3.06 -23.77 23.25
N PHE A 649 -2.38 -24.47 22.35
CA PHE A 649 -2.51 -24.38 20.90
C PHE A 649 -3.94 -24.34 20.38
N LEU A 650 -4.82 -25.27 20.79
CA LEU A 650 -6.18 -25.33 20.27
C LEU A 650 -7.00 -24.07 20.63
N LYS A 651 -6.78 -23.51 21.82
CA LYS A 651 -7.42 -22.27 22.28
C LYS A 651 -6.84 -21.05 21.59
N ASP A 652 -5.51 -20.99 21.49
CA ASP A 652 -4.82 -19.86 20.87
C ASP A 652 -5.12 -19.81 19.37
N PHE A 653 -5.15 -20.96 18.68
CA PHE A 653 -5.55 -21.07 17.28
C PHE A 653 -6.99 -20.59 17.06
N ALA A 654 -7.93 -20.96 17.93
CA ALA A 654 -9.29 -20.44 17.88
C ALA A 654 -9.31 -18.90 17.99
N ASN A 655 -8.55 -18.32 18.94
CA ASN A 655 -8.45 -16.87 19.12
C ASN A 655 -7.82 -16.16 17.91
N SER A 656 -6.71 -16.67 17.38
CA SER A 656 -6.04 -16.09 16.21
C SER A 656 -6.86 -16.24 14.93
N MET A 657 -7.66 -17.29 14.79
CA MET A 657 -8.63 -17.42 13.69
C MET A 657 -9.77 -16.39 13.79
N VAL A 658 -10.24 -16.04 15.00
CA VAL A 658 -11.21 -14.94 15.18
C VAL A 658 -10.61 -13.60 14.74
N LYS A 659 -9.37 -13.29 15.17
CA LYS A 659 -8.66 -12.09 14.72
C LYS A 659 -8.45 -12.07 13.20
N MET A 660 -7.92 -13.16 12.65
CA MET A 660 -7.65 -13.28 11.22
C MET A 660 -8.93 -13.08 10.41
N GLY A 661 -10.06 -13.65 10.84
CA GLY A 661 -11.36 -13.50 10.18
C GLY A 661 -11.90 -12.06 10.17
N GLN A 662 -11.29 -11.10 10.88
CA GLN A 662 -11.67 -9.68 10.90
C GLN A 662 -10.79 -8.80 10.00
N ILE A 663 -9.74 -9.36 9.37
CA ILE A 663 -8.85 -8.61 8.47
C ILE A 663 -9.63 -8.08 7.26
N GLY A 664 -9.60 -6.77 7.02
CA GLY A 664 -10.09 -6.15 5.79
C GLY A 664 -11.55 -6.46 5.42
N VAL A 665 -12.41 -6.72 6.42
CA VAL A 665 -13.80 -7.12 6.17
C VAL A 665 -14.66 -5.95 5.67
N LEU A 666 -15.41 -6.21 4.60
CA LEU A 666 -16.46 -5.29 4.14
C LEU A 666 -17.74 -5.51 4.94
N THR A 667 -18.44 -4.44 5.33
CA THR A 667 -19.72 -4.49 6.04
C THR A 667 -20.66 -3.40 5.50
N GLY A 668 -21.92 -3.36 5.95
CA GLY A 668 -22.88 -2.32 5.53
C GLY A 668 -23.07 -2.28 4.00
N ASN A 669 -22.68 -1.17 3.37
CA ASN A 669 -22.79 -0.95 1.92
C ASN A 669 -21.44 -1.07 1.17
N SER A 670 -20.34 -1.41 1.87
CA SER A 670 -18.98 -1.40 1.30
C SER A 670 -18.66 -2.57 0.34
N GLY A 671 -19.60 -3.49 0.11
CA GLY A 671 -19.47 -4.64 -0.80
C GLY A 671 -20.83 -5.02 -1.39
N GLU A 672 -21.04 -6.30 -1.71
CA GLU A 672 -22.35 -6.81 -2.15
C GLU A 672 -22.75 -8.13 -1.46
N ILE A 673 -23.86 -8.75 -1.88
CA ILE A 673 -24.14 -10.17 -1.63
C ILE A 673 -24.26 -10.84 -3.00
N ARG A 674 -23.20 -11.53 -3.46
CA ARG A 674 -23.22 -12.22 -4.76
C ARG A 674 -24.26 -13.34 -4.72
N LYS A 675 -25.01 -13.57 -5.80
CA LYS A 675 -25.86 -14.78 -5.93
C LYS A 675 -25.03 -16.03 -6.20
N ILE A 676 -23.91 -15.89 -6.90
CA ILE A 676 -22.97 -16.97 -7.26
C ILE A 676 -21.57 -16.53 -6.86
N CYS A 677 -20.89 -17.28 -5.99
CA CYS A 677 -19.65 -16.82 -5.35
C CYS A 677 -18.46 -16.61 -6.31
N SER A 678 -18.53 -17.15 -7.52
CA SER A 678 -17.49 -17.02 -8.53
C SER A 678 -17.58 -15.78 -9.43
N ARG A 679 -18.62 -14.96 -9.29
CA ARG A 679 -18.79 -13.73 -10.10
C ARG A 679 -19.52 -12.62 -9.34
N ILE A 680 -19.21 -11.38 -9.69
CA ILE A 680 -19.96 -10.17 -9.33
C ILE A 680 -21.40 -10.31 -9.86
N ASN A 681 -22.39 -9.70 -9.20
CA ASN A 681 -23.80 -9.78 -9.63
C ASN A 681 -24.08 -9.10 -10.99
#